data_AF-A0A3D0R3Z1-F1
#
_entry.id   AF-A0A3D0R3Z1-F1
#
_cell.length_a   1.000
_cell.length_b   1.000
_cell.length_c   1.000
_cell.angle_alpha   90.00
_cell.angle_beta   90.00
_cell.angle_gamma   90.00
#
_symmetry.space_group_name_H-M   'P 1'
#
loop_
_entity.id
_entity.type
_entity.pdbx_description
1 polymer ?
#
loop_
_entity_poly.entity_id
_entity_poly.type
_entity_poly.pdbx_seq_one_letter_code
_entity_poly.pdbx_strand_id
1 'polypeptide(L)'
;MFITNLTNSFLCPYQVALDLSAFFNLTNEAFIAQAFKPLCALDSTNDWVNLESLGQPTAVRSKQLIDWLLSSVDDKPSCLDCKVFLDKQPLSSDNLYCLLHLASRLSLTITFLVHPDNQSSLIKATACLLEHAHTSLYFEHDFLHKNLYVAALNDAEKRSFACLKQVGFSDILSHPNITIGYAWMCLKAGVPEHACYQLNQALTRASTPYFKAHLFLHLLMMRFFSHQYDTVAHMAFPDLNPLTLDEKTTLYFLAAYSATLSRHLTKASDFFAQCQINQDTAITDESSLYRLNLYALFSVLQGHTDVAFQLEFKIKDYIATHHIQTTGLRYVNFINIARLYKKTKEYTQSLHYYQQAYQEIGHGGFSTSDHIYYAMNLGSLFEASKNIEAALNYWLKAAMHWLACDNPYALSWRPRLILCQETIQDIEKPLCLKKVSYFFSQKIKALYRQCGYKPVPDTTKSYYFVEDDAHITKKNCYIRQNMVIYTADSGLPLTSYHHLPESQALAGLVRFYLDMSFTFTQTDNTLIVDTYLNQQEITQITTAQKHAVSMQCAQVWFNELQPILCKQPIELALSPTVMAMQHTDAGLQVTFNRSFLNHTFSNADEIAILVQLDQSNIALTASHLAALPTLLQKRVVRINLTTS
;
A
#
# COMPACT_ATOMS: atom_id res chain seq x y z
N MET A 1 32.59 2.50 -2.51
CA MET A 1 32.02 1.35 -3.24
C MET A 1 31.34 0.45 -2.22
N PHE A 2 30.05 0.24 -2.39
CA PHE A 2 29.21 -0.62 -1.58
C PHE A 2 29.09 -2.00 -2.25
N ILE A 3 29.12 -3.08 -1.46
CA ILE A 3 29.03 -4.46 -1.95
C ILE A 3 27.91 -5.17 -1.18
N THR A 4 27.05 -5.88 -1.91
CA THR A 4 26.01 -6.74 -1.34
C THR A 4 26.07 -8.14 -1.95
N ASN A 5 25.99 -9.17 -1.10
CA ASN A 5 26.04 -10.57 -1.50
C ASN A 5 24.65 -11.21 -1.45
N LEU A 6 24.04 -11.35 -2.62
CA LEU A 6 22.73 -11.97 -2.80
C LEU A 6 22.82 -13.37 -3.42
N THR A 7 24.02 -13.98 -3.43
CA THR A 7 24.25 -15.31 -4.01
C THR A 7 23.82 -16.45 -3.09
N ASN A 8 23.62 -16.16 -1.81
CA ASN A 8 23.35 -17.17 -0.79
C ASN A 8 21.96 -17.77 -0.96
N SER A 9 21.88 -19.06 -0.63
CA SER A 9 20.59 -19.77 -0.65
C SER A 9 19.61 -19.25 0.41
N PHE A 10 20.10 -18.74 1.55
CA PHE A 10 19.32 -18.07 2.59
C PHE A 10 19.81 -16.63 2.72
N LEU A 11 18.89 -15.69 2.61
CA LEU A 11 19.17 -14.25 2.74
C LEU A 11 18.38 -13.71 3.92
N CYS A 12 18.80 -12.60 4.51
CA CYS A 12 17.88 -11.86 5.34
C CYS A 12 16.86 -11.12 4.46
N PRO A 13 15.61 -10.91 4.93
CA PRO A 13 14.71 -9.91 4.36
C PRO A 13 15.44 -8.57 4.20
N TYR A 14 15.31 -7.93 3.04
CA TYR A 14 15.92 -6.64 2.75
C TYR A 14 17.46 -6.65 2.91
N GLN A 15 18.12 -7.72 2.48
CA GLN A 15 19.58 -7.91 2.61
C GLN A 15 20.38 -6.69 2.10
N VAL A 16 19.96 -6.04 1.01
CA VAL A 16 20.60 -4.81 0.52
C VAL A 16 20.60 -3.70 1.58
N ALA A 17 19.49 -3.51 2.30
CA ALA A 17 19.41 -2.50 3.35
C ALA A 17 20.29 -2.85 4.57
N LEU A 18 20.35 -4.14 4.94
CA LEU A 18 21.20 -4.62 6.04
C LEU A 18 22.70 -4.54 5.70
N ASP A 19 23.07 -4.87 4.46
CA ASP A 19 24.45 -4.70 3.99
C ASP A 19 24.81 -3.21 3.94
N LEU A 20 23.87 -2.35 3.53
CA LEU A 20 24.08 -0.91 3.48
C LEU A 20 24.20 -0.29 4.87
N SER A 21 23.39 -0.73 5.85
CA SER A 21 23.55 -0.27 7.23
C SER A 21 24.91 -0.67 7.79
N ALA A 22 25.43 -1.84 7.41
CA ALA A 22 26.76 -2.27 7.80
C ALA A 22 27.84 -1.41 7.15
N PHE A 23 27.67 -1.08 5.86
CA PHE A 23 28.57 -0.18 5.13
C PHE A 23 28.69 1.21 5.77
N PHE A 24 27.59 1.75 6.30
CA PHE A 24 27.58 3.03 7.03
C PHE A 24 27.91 2.90 8.53
N ASN A 25 28.22 1.70 9.04
CA ASN A 25 28.41 1.42 10.47
C ASN A 25 27.19 1.79 11.35
N LEU A 26 25.98 1.66 10.79
CA LEU A 26 24.71 1.94 11.46
C LEU A 26 23.93 0.68 11.87
N THR A 27 24.44 -0.52 11.53
CA THR A 27 23.77 -1.77 11.91
C THR A 27 23.71 -1.91 13.42
N ASN A 28 22.49 -1.96 13.94
CA ASN A 28 22.19 -2.26 15.33
C ASN A 28 21.03 -3.26 15.42
N GLU A 29 20.78 -3.77 16.62
CA GLU A 29 19.73 -4.77 16.86
C GLU A 29 18.34 -4.26 16.46
N ALA A 30 18.06 -2.96 16.64
CA ALA A 30 16.77 -2.37 16.28
C ALA A 30 16.56 -2.34 14.75
N PHE A 31 17.59 -2.03 13.98
CA PHE A 31 17.52 -2.03 12.51
C PHE A 31 17.35 -3.45 11.96
N ILE A 32 18.10 -4.43 12.52
CA ILE A 32 17.93 -5.85 12.18
C ILE A 32 16.50 -6.28 12.52
N ALA A 33 16.04 -6.04 13.74
CA ALA A 33 14.67 -6.38 14.15
C ALA A 33 13.63 -5.75 13.21
N GLN A 34 13.84 -4.52 12.76
CA GLN A 34 12.95 -3.87 11.81
C GLN A 34 12.94 -4.54 10.42
N ALA A 35 13.99 -5.20 9.96
CA ALA A 35 13.92 -5.94 8.69
C ALA A 35 13.03 -7.19 8.77
N PHE A 36 12.93 -7.80 9.96
CA PHE A 36 12.17 -9.03 10.20
C PHE A 36 10.78 -8.79 10.83
N LYS A 37 10.55 -7.60 11.41
CA LYS A 37 9.30 -7.27 12.11
C LYS A 37 8.10 -7.35 11.16
N PRO A 38 7.01 -8.04 11.54
CA PRO A 38 5.76 -8.02 10.78
C PRO A 38 5.28 -6.59 10.46
N LEU A 39 4.66 -6.37 9.31
CA LEU A 39 4.04 -5.07 8.98
C LEU A 39 2.83 -4.76 9.86
N CYS A 40 2.06 -5.80 10.21
CA CYS A 40 1.07 -5.78 11.27
C CYS A 40 0.95 -7.21 11.84
N ALA A 41 0.00 -7.47 12.73
CA ALA A 41 -0.17 -8.77 13.39
C ALA A 41 -0.24 -9.94 12.39
N LEU A 42 -1.07 -9.79 11.34
CA LEU A 42 -1.27 -10.79 10.28
C LEU A 42 -1.62 -12.17 10.83
N ASP A 43 -2.50 -12.17 11.83
CA ASP A 43 -2.91 -13.38 12.56
C ASP A 43 -4.33 -13.82 12.18
N SER A 44 -5.06 -13.01 11.42
CA SER A 44 -6.41 -13.29 10.95
C SER A 44 -6.58 -13.05 9.44
N THR A 45 -7.59 -13.66 8.82
CA THR A 45 -7.98 -13.37 7.44
C THR A 45 -8.28 -11.89 7.22
N ASN A 46 -8.90 -11.24 8.22
CA ASN A 46 -9.19 -9.80 8.17
C ASN A 46 -7.91 -8.96 8.08
N ASP A 47 -6.83 -9.35 8.76
CA ASP A 47 -5.54 -8.64 8.65
C ASP A 47 -4.98 -8.68 7.22
N TRP A 48 -5.05 -9.86 6.57
CA TRP A 48 -4.61 -10.03 5.18
C TRP A 48 -5.48 -9.24 4.19
N VAL A 49 -6.79 -9.18 4.41
CA VAL A 49 -7.69 -8.34 3.61
C VAL A 49 -7.38 -6.85 3.82
N ASN A 50 -7.07 -6.44 5.05
CA ASN A 50 -6.75 -5.06 5.37
C ASN A 50 -5.39 -4.60 4.82
N LEU A 51 -4.43 -5.52 4.60
CA LEU A 51 -3.18 -5.20 3.91
C LEU A 51 -3.41 -4.65 2.50
N GLU A 52 -4.51 -5.01 1.83
CA GLU A 52 -4.84 -4.45 0.52
C GLU A 52 -4.91 -2.92 0.55
N SER A 53 -5.35 -2.32 1.65
CA SER A 53 -5.39 -0.86 1.82
C SER A 53 -4.02 -0.25 2.12
N LEU A 54 -3.11 -0.99 2.76
CA LEU A 54 -1.75 -0.52 3.03
C LEU A 54 -0.96 -0.39 1.73
N GLY A 55 -1.29 -1.22 0.72
CA GLY A 55 -0.60 -1.22 -0.55
C GLY A 55 0.37 -2.37 -0.71
N GLN A 56 1.44 -2.20 -1.49
CA GLN A 56 2.46 -3.25 -1.67
C GLN A 56 3.37 -3.34 -0.43
N PRO A 57 3.25 -4.39 0.42
CA PRO A 57 3.95 -4.51 1.70
C PRO A 57 5.46 -4.36 1.57
N THR A 58 6.03 -4.98 0.53
CA THR A 58 7.46 -4.95 0.22
C THR A 58 7.96 -3.53 0.01
N ALA A 59 7.26 -2.74 -0.81
CA ALA A 59 7.64 -1.37 -1.14
C ALA A 59 7.54 -0.43 0.07
N VAL A 60 6.56 -0.65 0.95
CA VAL A 60 6.38 0.11 2.20
C VAL A 60 7.57 -0.14 3.14
N ARG A 61 7.90 -1.40 3.43
CA ARG A 61 9.01 -1.72 4.34
C ARG A 61 10.37 -1.31 3.76
N SER A 62 10.63 -1.51 2.47
CA SER A 62 11.87 -1.05 1.84
C SER A 62 12.04 0.46 2.00
N LYS A 63 10.97 1.26 1.80
CA LYS A 63 11.05 2.71 2.00
C LYS A 63 11.38 3.07 3.44
N GLN A 64 10.67 2.47 4.40
CA GLN A 64 10.91 2.70 5.84
C GLN A 64 12.37 2.43 6.23
N LEU A 65 12.95 1.32 5.77
CA LEU A 65 14.34 0.96 6.07
C LEU A 65 15.34 1.93 5.42
N ILE A 66 15.12 2.32 4.16
CA ILE A 66 16.00 3.27 3.46
C ILE A 66 15.89 4.68 4.04
N ASP A 67 14.70 5.16 4.37
CA ASP A 67 14.50 6.47 5.00
C ASP A 67 15.15 6.52 6.39
N TRP A 68 14.97 5.47 7.21
CA TRP A 68 15.66 5.38 8.50
C TRP A 68 17.17 5.45 8.28
N LEU A 69 17.73 4.57 7.44
CA LEU A 69 19.16 4.52 7.18
C LEU A 69 19.71 5.86 6.71
N LEU A 70 19.11 6.46 5.68
CA LEU A 70 19.59 7.73 5.13
C LEU A 70 19.35 8.92 6.07
N SER A 71 18.38 8.86 6.98
CA SER A 71 18.21 9.90 8.02
C SER A 71 19.30 9.85 9.09
N SER A 72 19.95 8.70 9.26
CA SER A 72 20.99 8.45 10.27
C SER A 72 22.42 8.59 9.73
N VAL A 73 22.58 8.90 8.44
CA VAL A 73 23.89 9.17 7.82
C VAL A 73 24.13 10.68 7.80
N ASP A 74 25.13 11.14 8.55
CA ASP A 74 25.51 12.56 8.63
C ASP A 74 26.00 13.09 7.27
N ASP A 75 26.97 12.40 6.66
CA ASP A 75 27.56 12.76 5.37
C ASP A 75 27.04 11.85 4.24
N LYS A 76 25.84 12.17 3.75
CA LYS A 76 25.20 11.39 2.68
C LYS A 76 26.05 11.45 1.40
N PRO A 77 26.45 10.31 0.81
CA PRO A 77 27.21 10.32 -0.43
C PRO A 77 26.32 10.86 -1.56
N SER A 78 26.82 11.80 -2.36
CA SER A 78 26.10 12.30 -3.54
C SER A 78 25.94 11.23 -4.63
N CYS A 79 26.87 10.27 -4.65
CA CYS A 79 26.88 9.13 -5.56
C CYS A 79 27.30 7.86 -4.82
N LEU A 80 26.62 6.75 -5.08
CA LEU A 80 26.92 5.43 -4.52
C LEU A 80 27.15 4.41 -5.65
N ASP A 81 28.38 3.89 -5.72
CA ASP A 81 28.74 2.75 -6.58
C ASP A 81 28.45 1.44 -5.86
N CYS A 82 27.53 0.64 -6.40
CA CYS A 82 26.96 -0.56 -5.82
C CYS A 82 27.32 -1.80 -6.65
N LYS A 83 28.01 -2.77 -6.04
CA LYS A 83 28.26 -4.09 -6.63
C LYS A 83 27.30 -5.12 -6.04
N VAL A 84 26.40 -5.63 -6.87
CA VAL A 84 25.33 -6.57 -6.47
C VAL A 84 25.64 -7.96 -7.02
N PHE A 85 25.95 -8.91 -6.13
CA PHE A 85 26.31 -10.28 -6.53
C PHE A 85 25.09 -11.19 -6.48
N LEU A 86 24.67 -11.70 -7.63
CA LEU A 86 23.51 -12.59 -7.77
C LEU A 86 23.90 -14.01 -8.19
N ASP A 87 24.96 -14.17 -8.98
CA ASP A 87 25.31 -15.44 -9.62
C ASP A 87 24.08 -16.07 -10.32
N LYS A 88 23.58 -17.21 -9.84
CA LYS A 88 22.41 -17.92 -10.38
C LYS A 88 21.09 -17.51 -9.70
N GLN A 89 21.12 -16.70 -8.64
CA GLN A 89 19.92 -16.28 -7.93
C GLN A 89 19.20 -15.14 -8.68
N PRO A 90 17.85 -15.11 -8.65
CA PRO A 90 17.10 -13.95 -9.11
C PRO A 90 17.27 -12.79 -8.11
N LEU A 91 17.17 -11.55 -8.59
CA LEU A 91 17.03 -10.38 -7.73
C LEU A 91 15.61 -10.37 -7.16
N SER A 92 15.49 -10.52 -5.85
CA SER A 92 14.19 -10.50 -5.17
C SER A 92 13.61 -9.09 -5.08
N SER A 93 12.28 -9.00 -5.03
CA SER A 93 11.53 -7.74 -5.01
C SER A 93 11.91 -6.81 -3.86
N ASP A 94 12.17 -7.34 -2.67
CA ASP A 94 12.55 -6.55 -1.49
C ASP A 94 13.86 -5.80 -1.69
N ASN A 95 14.85 -6.48 -2.28
CA ASN A 95 16.14 -5.91 -2.62
C ASN A 95 16.03 -4.94 -3.80
N LEU A 96 15.20 -5.24 -4.80
CA LEU A 96 14.91 -4.32 -5.90
C LEU A 96 14.24 -3.03 -5.40
N TYR A 97 13.26 -3.11 -4.50
CA TYR A 97 12.63 -1.93 -3.91
C TYR A 97 13.60 -1.12 -3.05
N CYS A 98 14.51 -1.75 -2.31
CA CYS A 98 15.59 -1.02 -1.63
C CYS A 98 16.45 -0.22 -2.62
N LEU A 99 16.84 -0.82 -3.75
CA LEU A 99 17.59 -0.13 -4.80
C LEU A 99 16.77 1.00 -5.45
N LEU A 100 15.47 0.81 -5.67
CA LEU A 100 14.58 1.85 -6.22
C LEU A 100 14.46 3.06 -5.27
N HIS A 101 14.31 2.81 -3.98
CA HIS A 101 14.21 3.89 -2.99
C HIS A 101 15.55 4.61 -2.81
N LEU A 102 16.67 3.88 -2.89
CA LEU A 102 18.00 4.51 -2.95
C LEU A 102 18.18 5.37 -4.21
N ALA A 103 17.77 4.87 -5.38
CA ALA A 103 17.84 5.59 -6.67
C ALA A 103 17.01 6.89 -6.66
N SER A 104 15.95 6.94 -5.84
CA SER A 104 15.13 8.13 -5.68
C SER A 104 15.77 9.23 -4.84
N ARG A 105 16.85 8.92 -4.09
CA ARG A 105 17.49 9.82 -3.14
C ARG A 105 18.96 10.11 -3.45
N LEU A 106 19.64 9.20 -4.13
CA LEU A 106 21.07 9.27 -4.43
C LEU A 106 21.32 9.00 -5.91
N SER A 107 22.44 9.50 -6.44
CA SER A 107 22.93 9.03 -7.74
C SER A 107 23.50 7.62 -7.57
N LEU A 108 23.08 6.66 -8.39
CA LEU A 108 23.50 5.27 -8.27
C LEU A 108 24.22 4.78 -9.53
N THR A 109 25.35 4.12 -9.32
CA THR A 109 25.96 3.23 -10.31
C THR A 109 25.81 1.82 -9.79
N ILE A 110 25.04 0.97 -10.47
CA ILE A 110 24.77 -0.40 -10.03
C ILE A 110 25.40 -1.36 -11.03
N THR A 111 26.33 -2.19 -10.57
CA THR A 111 26.88 -3.29 -11.34
C THR A 111 26.35 -4.60 -10.79
N PHE A 112 25.56 -5.31 -11.60
CA PHE A 112 25.11 -6.66 -11.28
C PHE A 112 26.12 -7.69 -11.78
N LEU A 113 26.64 -8.50 -10.86
CA LEU A 113 27.46 -9.66 -11.18
C LEU A 113 26.55 -10.89 -11.23
N VAL A 114 26.22 -11.31 -12.45
CA VAL A 114 25.14 -12.26 -12.74
C VAL A 114 25.58 -13.31 -13.74
N HIS A 115 25.09 -14.54 -13.56
CA HIS A 115 25.27 -15.61 -14.53
C HIS A 115 24.65 -15.21 -15.89
N PRO A 116 25.31 -15.47 -17.04
CA PRO A 116 24.82 -15.07 -18.36
C PRO A 116 23.36 -15.46 -18.63
N ASP A 117 22.98 -16.68 -18.26
CA ASP A 117 21.61 -17.22 -18.46
C ASP A 117 20.52 -16.39 -17.78
N ASN A 118 20.83 -15.66 -16.71
CA ASN A 118 19.87 -14.89 -15.93
C ASN A 118 19.82 -13.41 -16.34
N GLN A 119 20.77 -12.92 -17.14
CA GLN A 119 20.91 -11.50 -17.46
C GLN A 119 19.65 -10.94 -18.13
N SER A 120 19.05 -11.65 -19.08
CA SER A 120 17.86 -11.17 -19.80
C SER A 120 16.67 -10.95 -18.85
N SER A 121 16.46 -11.87 -17.90
CA SER A 121 15.42 -11.72 -16.88
C SER A 121 15.73 -10.56 -15.93
N LEU A 122 16.99 -10.41 -15.54
CA LEU A 122 17.42 -9.34 -14.65
C LEU A 122 17.28 -7.95 -15.29
N ILE A 123 17.62 -7.79 -16.58
CA ILE A 123 17.41 -6.55 -17.32
C ILE A 123 15.94 -6.14 -17.29
N LYS A 124 15.03 -7.10 -17.51
CA LYS A 124 13.58 -6.83 -17.46
C LYS A 124 13.14 -6.44 -16.05
N ALA A 125 13.61 -7.12 -15.02
CA ALA A 125 13.25 -6.84 -13.62
C ALA A 125 13.76 -5.46 -13.16
N THR A 126 14.95 -5.06 -13.62
CA THR A 126 15.63 -3.83 -13.21
C THR A 126 15.34 -2.63 -14.12
N ALA A 127 14.53 -2.78 -15.17
CA ALA A 127 14.21 -1.70 -16.11
C ALA A 127 13.61 -0.45 -15.43
N CYS A 128 12.88 -0.63 -14.32
CA CYS A 128 12.33 0.47 -13.53
C CYS A 128 13.40 1.35 -12.86
N LEU A 129 14.60 0.83 -12.58
CA LEU A 129 15.70 1.62 -12.01
C LEU A 129 16.20 2.69 -13.00
N LEU A 130 16.11 2.41 -14.30
CA LEU A 130 16.49 3.36 -15.37
C LEU A 130 15.48 4.52 -15.53
N GLU A 131 14.32 4.46 -14.87
CA GLU A 131 13.39 5.61 -14.83
C GLU A 131 13.91 6.74 -13.94
N HIS A 132 14.91 6.48 -13.08
CA HIS A 132 15.55 7.50 -12.24
C HIS A 132 16.73 8.15 -12.99
N ALA A 133 16.68 9.48 -13.14
CA ALA A 133 17.58 10.24 -14.01
C ALA A 133 19.09 10.08 -13.73
N HIS A 134 19.46 9.69 -12.51
CA HIS A 134 20.84 9.56 -12.05
C HIS A 134 21.23 8.12 -11.70
N THR A 135 20.60 7.13 -12.36
CA THR A 135 20.91 5.71 -12.17
C THR A 135 21.51 5.09 -13.43
N SER A 136 22.69 4.49 -13.28
CA SER A 136 23.39 3.74 -14.33
C SER A 136 23.45 2.26 -13.97
N LEU A 137 23.10 1.38 -14.91
CA LEU A 137 23.13 -0.07 -14.71
C LEU A 137 24.18 -0.74 -15.59
N TYR A 138 24.95 -1.64 -15.00
CA TYR A 138 25.96 -2.47 -15.67
C TYR A 138 25.73 -3.94 -15.32
N PHE A 139 26.05 -4.82 -16.26
CA PHE A 139 25.92 -6.27 -16.10
C PHE A 139 27.26 -6.91 -16.44
N GLU A 140 27.85 -7.61 -15.47
CA GLU A 140 29.15 -8.26 -15.59
C GLU A 140 29.01 -9.77 -15.38
N HIS A 141 29.76 -10.53 -16.17
CA HIS A 141 29.75 -12.01 -16.17
C HIS A 141 31.05 -12.63 -15.68
N ASP A 142 32.12 -11.83 -15.58
CA ASP A 142 33.44 -12.36 -15.30
C ASP A 142 33.63 -12.57 -13.80
N PHE A 143 33.46 -13.83 -13.37
CA PHE A 143 33.72 -14.25 -12.01
C PHE A 143 35.21 -14.24 -11.64
N LEU A 144 36.14 -13.96 -12.57
CA LEU A 144 37.54 -13.69 -12.20
C LEU A 144 37.64 -12.49 -11.25
N HIS A 145 36.74 -11.51 -11.36
CA HIS A 145 36.63 -10.41 -10.41
C HIS A 145 36.10 -10.85 -9.04
N LYS A 146 35.42 -12.00 -8.91
CA LYS A 146 34.97 -12.52 -7.60
C LYS A 146 36.15 -12.67 -6.65
N ASN A 147 37.32 -13.09 -7.15
CA ASN A 147 38.55 -13.21 -6.38
C ASN A 147 38.97 -11.88 -5.71
N LEU A 148 38.71 -10.73 -6.35
CA LEU A 148 38.99 -9.40 -5.78
C LEU A 148 38.07 -9.07 -4.60
N TYR A 149 36.89 -9.70 -4.54
CA TYR A 149 35.84 -9.39 -3.56
C TYR A 149 35.57 -10.52 -2.56
N VAL A 150 36.28 -11.66 -2.63
CA VAL A 150 36.04 -12.84 -1.76
C VAL A 150 35.99 -12.48 -0.28
N ALA A 151 36.91 -11.65 0.21
CA ALA A 151 36.93 -11.24 1.60
C ALA A 151 35.65 -10.50 2.01
N ALA A 152 35.21 -9.53 1.19
CA ALA A 152 33.99 -8.76 1.42
C ALA A 152 32.73 -9.63 1.31
N LEU A 153 32.69 -10.58 0.36
CA LEU A 153 31.57 -11.50 0.18
C LEU A 153 31.42 -12.46 1.36
N ASN A 154 32.53 -13.03 1.84
CA ASN A 154 32.56 -13.91 3.01
C ASN A 154 32.15 -13.16 4.28
N ASP A 155 32.54 -11.90 4.40
CA ASP A 155 32.18 -11.04 5.53
C ASP A 155 30.69 -10.68 5.50
N ALA A 156 30.14 -10.31 4.33
CA ALA A 156 28.70 -10.11 4.15
C ALA A 156 27.88 -11.38 4.46
N GLU A 157 28.35 -12.54 4.01
CA GLU A 157 27.74 -13.84 4.31
C GLU A 157 27.74 -14.13 5.82
N LYS A 158 28.87 -13.95 6.51
CA LYS A 158 28.96 -14.12 7.97
C LYS A 158 28.00 -13.21 8.72
N ARG A 159 27.86 -11.95 8.30
CA ARG A 159 26.90 -11.01 8.88
C ARG A 159 25.46 -11.45 8.66
N SER A 160 25.11 -11.88 7.46
CA SER A 160 23.77 -12.39 7.15
C SER A 160 23.42 -13.59 8.04
N PHE A 161 24.34 -14.55 8.19
CA PHE A 161 24.16 -15.68 9.11
C PHE A 161 24.06 -15.25 10.58
N ALA A 162 24.84 -14.27 11.02
CA ALA A 162 24.74 -13.73 12.38
C ALA A 162 23.36 -13.10 12.63
N CYS A 163 22.83 -12.33 11.67
CA CYS A 163 21.48 -11.76 11.74
C CYS A 163 20.41 -12.85 11.84
N LEU A 164 20.47 -13.87 10.96
CA LEU A 164 19.55 -15.01 11.00
C LEU A 164 19.60 -15.74 12.35
N LYS A 165 20.81 -15.97 12.89
CA LYS A 165 20.97 -16.60 14.20
C LYS A 165 20.35 -15.74 15.32
N GLN A 166 20.53 -14.43 15.27
CA GLN A 166 19.97 -13.49 16.25
C GLN A 166 18.44 -13.54 16.30
N VAL A 167 17.78 -13.72 15.15
CA VAL A 167 16.32 -13.86 15.07
C VAL A 167 15.83 -15.31 15.18
N GLY A 168 16.68 -16.24 15.63
CA GLY A 168 16.29 -17.61 15.98
C GLY A 168 16.42 -18.65 14.86
N PHE A 169 17.13 -18.34 13.78
CA PHE A 169 17.23 -19.19 12.58
C PHE A 169 18.65 -19.74 12.36
N SER A 170 19.17 -20.51 13.34
CA SER A 170 20.52 -21.10 13.28
C SER A 170 20.65 -22.31 12.36
N ASP A 171 19.55 -23.04 12.07
CA ASP A 171 19.58 -24.35 11.41
C ASP A 171 18.49 -24.51 10.32
N ILE A 172 18.23 -23.46 9.54
CA ILE A 172 17.10 -23.40 8.58
C ILE A 172 17.09 -24.55 7.56
N LEU A 173 18.26 -25.12 7.28
CA LEU A 173 18.48 -26.17 6.29
C LEU A 173 18.11 -27.59 6.76
N SER A 174 17.93 -27.83 8.06
CA SER A 174 17.83 -29.20 8.59
C SER A 174 16.41 -29.66 8.87
N HIS A 175 15.43 -28.75 9.02
CA HIS A 175 14.09 -29.11 9.49
C HIS A 175 12.96 -28.38 8.75
N PRO A 176 12.00 -29.08 8.11
CA PRO A 176 10.87 -28.47 7.39
C PRO A 176 10.10 -27.41 8.18
N ASN A 177 9.86 -27.65 9.48
CA ASN A 177 9.17 -26.69 10.35
C ASN A 177 9.92 -25.36 10.53
N ILE A 178 11.26 -25.38 10.56
CA ILE A 178 12.06 -24.15 10.67
C ILE A 178 11.94 -23.37 9.35
N THR A 179 11.99 -24.06 8.20
CA THR A 179 11.78 -23.43 6.89
C THR A 179 10.38 -22.81 6.78
N ILE A 180 9.34 -23.50 7.28
CA ILE A 180 7.97 -22.96 7.32
C ILE A 180 7.90 -21.72 8.20
N GLY A 181 8.45 -21.77 9.43
CA GLY A 181 8.47 -20.61 10.33
C GLY A 181 9.20 -19.40 9.74
N TYR A 182 10.34 -19.65 9.09
CA TYR A 182 11.11 -18.63 8.37
C TYR A 182 10.31 -18.03 7.21
N ALA A 183 9.64 -18.86 6.40
CA ALA A 183 8.81 -18.41 5.29
C ALA A 183 7.64 -17.53 5.76
N TRP A 184 6.97 -17.90 6.85
CA TRP A 184 5.93 -17.06 7.45
C TRP A 184 6.45 -15.72 7.96
N MET A 185 7.61 -15.70 8.61
CA MET A 185 8.26 -14.46 9.03
C MET A 185 8.57 -13.57 7.81
N CYS A 186 9.16 -14.13 6.75
CA CYS A 186 9.42 -13.40 5.51
C CYS A 186 8.14 -12.82 4.90
N LEU A 187 7.07 -13.61 4.78
CA LEU A 187 5.78 -13.13 4.28
C LEU A 187 5.25 -11.97 5.13
N LYS A 188 5.24 -12.12 6.46
CA LYS A 188 4.76 -11.09 7.40
C LYS A 188 5.61 -9.81 7.36
N ALA A 189 6.90 -9.94 7.08
CA ALA A 189 7.82 -8.83 6.87
C ALA A 189 7.66 -8.15 5.50
N GLY A 190 6.89 -8.73 4.58
CA GLY A 190 6.69 -8.20 3.22
C GLY A 190 7.68 -8.76 2.18
N VAL A 191 8.28 -9.93 2.40
CA VAL A 191 9.26 -10.58 1.51
C VAL A 191 8.78 -11.97 1.05
N PRO A 192 7.68 -12.05 0.29
CA PRO A 192 7.06 -13.32 -0.07
C PRO A 192 7.86 -14.14 -1.09
N GLU A 193 8.63 -13.52 -1.98
CA GLU A 193 9.41 -14.23 -3.00
C GLU A 193 10.46 -15.13 -2.36
N HIS A 194 11.16 -14.63 -1.35
CA HIS A 194 12.15 -15.40 -0.62
C HIS A 194 11.48 -16.55 0.16
N ALA A 195 10.34 -16.28 0.81
CA ALA A 195 9.53 -17.31 1.47
C ALA A 195 9.16 -18.45 0.51
N CYS A 196 8.64 -18.11 -0.67
CA CYS A 196 8.26 -19.07 -1.70
C CYS A 196 9.47 -19.84 -2.23
N TYR A 197 10.60 -19.15 -2.48
CA TYR A 197 11.82 -19.79 -2.95
C TYR A 197 12.32 -20.86 -1.96
N GLN A 198 12.38 -20.55 -0.66
CA GLN A 198 12.80 -21.52 0.35
C GLN A 198 11.88 -22.73 0.43
N LEU A 199 10.56 -22.51 0.42
CA LEU A 199 9.60 -23.59 0.48
C LEU A 199 9.65 -24.48 -0.77
N ASN A 200 9.88 -23.92 -1.96
CA ASN A 200 10.12 -24.72 -3.18
C ASN A 200 11.38 -25.58 -3.05
N GLN A 201 12.49 -25.02 -2.55
CA GLN A 201 13.73 -25.76 -2.36
C GLN A 201 13.60 -26.85 -1.29
N ALA A 202 12.85 -26.61 -0.23
CA ALA A 202 12.54 -27.62 0.77
C ALA A 202 11.64 -28.72 0.19
N LEU A 203 10.63 -28.35 -0.62
CA LEU A 203 9.71 -29.29 -1.25
C LEU A 203 10.42 -30.24 -2.22
N THR A 204 11.40 -29.78 -2.99
CA THR A 204 12.19 -30.63 -3.90
C THR A 204 13.08 -31.62 -3.17
N ARG A 205 13.50 -31.29 -1.94
CA ARG A 205 14.36 -32.15 -1.08
C ARG A 205 13.57 -33.04 -0.13
N ALA A 206 12.29 -32.75 0.11
CA ALA A 206 11.47 -33.49 1.05
C ALA A 206 11.32 -34.96 0.62
N SER A 207 11.63 -35.88 1.52
CA SER A 207 11.63 -37.33 1.25
C SER A 207 10.30 -38.01 1.56
N THR A 208 9.51 -37.48 2.50
CA THR A 208 8.25 -38.11 2.94
C THR A 208 7.01 -37.44 2.31
N PRO A 209 5.95 -38.20 1.99
CA PRO A 209 4.68 -37.63 1.53
C PRO A 209 4.09 -36.61 2.51
N TYR A 210 4.21 -36.88 3.82
CA TYR A 210 3.76 -35.97 4.88
C TYR A 210 4.41 -34.59 4.76
N PHE A 211 5.75 -34.52 4.71
CA PHE A 211 6.43 -33.22 4.60
C PHE A 211 6.17 -32.55 3.25
N LYS A 212 6.07 -33.31 2.16
CA LYS A 212 5.70 -32.74 0.85
C LYS A 212 4.33 -32.05 0.89
N ALA A 213 3.33 -32.70 1.49
CA ALA A 213 1.98 -32.14 1.57
C ALA A 213 1.92 -30.86 2.44
N HIS A 214 2.58 -30.85 3.61
CA HIS A 214 2.61 -29.67 4.47
C HIS A 214 3.46 -28.51 3.90
N LEU A 215 4.61 -28.80 3.30
CA LEU A 215 5.40 -27.77 2.61
C LEU A 215 4.62 -27.17 1.43
N PHE A 216 3.90 -28.00 0.69
CA PHE A 216 3.02 -27.55 -0.39
C PHE A 216 1.88 -26.67 0.12
N LEU A 217 1.21 -27.07 1.21
CA LEU A 217 0.17 -26.25 1.87
C LEU A 217 0.68 -24.84 2.18
N HIS A 218 1.79 -24.74 2.89
CA HIS A 218 2.35 -23.44 3.24
C HIS A 218 2.84 -22.67 2.01
N LEU A 219 3.45 -23.32 1.02
CA LEU A 219 3.84 -22.67 -0.23
C LEU A 219 2.62 -22.07 -0.95
N LEU A 220 1.51 -22.81 -1.05
CA LEU A 220 0.29 -22.32 -1.69
C LEU A 220 -0.28 -21.12 -0.92
N MET A 221 -0.27 -21.16 0.41
CA MET A 221 -0.67 -20.03 1.26
C MET A 221 0.22 -18.81 1.04
N MET A 222 1.56 -18.96 1.01
CA MET A 222 2.48 -17.86 0.77
C MET A 222 2.22 -17.20 -0.59
N ARG A 223 2.07 -18.02 -1.64
CA ARG A 223 1.77 -17.53 -3.00
C ARG A 223 0.41 -16.85 -3.07
N PHE A 224 -0.60 -17.39 -2.39
CA PHE A 224 -1.92 -16.79 -2.32
C PHE A 224 -1.90 -15.41 -1.65
N PHE A 225 -1.31 -15.30 -0.46
CA PHE A 225 -1.23 -14.04 0.29
C PHE A 225 -0.29 -13.00 -0.34
N SER A 226 0.57 -13.41 -1.26
CA SER A 226 1.43 -12.53 -2.06
C SER A 226 0.90 -12.28 -3.48
N HIS A 227 -0.37 -12.60 -3.71
CA HIS A 227 -1.10 -12.34 -4.95
C HIS A 227 -0.58 -13.07 -6.19
N GLN A 228 0.16 -14.17 -6.03
CA GLN A 228 0.64 -15.01 -7.14
C GLN A 228 -0.46 -15.97 -7.64
N TYR A 229 -1.66 -15.42 -7.86
CA TYR A 229 -2.88 -16.17 -8.10
C TYR A 229 -2.81 -17.05 -9.36
N ASP A 230 -2.24 -16.54 -10.44
CA ASP A 230 -2.10 -17.34 -11.67
C ASP A 230 -1.19 -18.55 -11.45
N THR A 231 -0.10 -18.40 -10.69
CA THR A 231 0.76 -19.53 -10.31
C THR A 231 -0.03 -20.55 -9.50
N VAL A 232 -0.74 -20.11 -8.45
CA VAL A 232 -1.56 -20.99 -7.60
C VAL A 232 -2.59 -21.78 -8.40
N ALA A 233 -3.26 -21.13 -9.37
CA ALA A 233 -4.26 -21.76 -10.24
C ALA A 233 -3.72 -22.86 -11.17
N HIS A 234 -2.40 -22.95 -11.35
CA HIS A 234 -1.74 -23.91 -12.23
C HIS A 234 -0.89 -24.95 -11.51
N MET A 235 -0.69 -24.81 -10.19
CA MET A 235 0.12 -25.77 -9.44
C MET A 235 -0.53 -27.15 -9.41
N ALA A 236 0.25 -28.17 -9.73
CA ALA A 236 -0.16 -29.56 -9.56
C ALA A 236 -0.12 -29.92 -8.07
N PHE A 237 -1.21 -30.51 -7.56
CA PHE A 237 -1.31 -30.91 -6.17
C PHE A 237 -0.55 -32.22 -5.96
N PRO A 238 0.28 -32.36 -4.90
CA PRO A 238 0.88 -33.63 -4.53
C PRO A 238 -0.18 -34.57 -3.94
N ASP A 239 0.23 -35.76 -3.48
CA ASP A 239 -0.64 -36.58 -2.64
C ASP A 239 -1.03 -35.81 -1.37
N LEU A 240 -2.31 -35.46 -1.27
CA LEU A 240 -2.86 -34.71 -0.15
C LEU A 240 -3.35 -35.62 0.98
N ASN A 241 -3.33 -36.95 0.83
CA ASN A 241 -3.77 -37.88 1.87
C ASN A 241 -3.23 -37.58 3.28
N PRO A 242 -1.96 -37.14 3.45
CA PRO A 242 -1.43 -36.78 4.76
C PRO A 242 -2.11 -35.60 5.45
N LEU A 243 -2.84 -34.75 4.71
CA LEU A 243 -3.53 -33.58 5.25
C LEU A 243 -4.92 -33.92 5.79
N THR A 244 -5.35 -33.14 6.78
CA THR A 244 -6.71 -33.16 7.30
C THR A 244 -7.73 -32.69 6.26
N LEU A 245 -9.02 -32.96 6.51
CA LEU A 245 -10.09 -32.52 5.61
C LEU A 245 -10.16 -30.98 5.52
N ASP A 246 -9.94 -30.27 6.63
CA ASP A 246 -9.97 -28.81 6.66
C ASP A 246 -8.80 -28.19 5.87
N GLU A 247 -7.60 -28.76 5.99
CA GLU A 247 -6.44 -28.34 5.20
C GLU A 247 -6.64 -28.57 3.70
N LYS A 248 -7.22 -29.72 3.31
CA LYS A 248 -7.59 -30.01 1.92
C LYS A 248 -8.62 -29.02 1.40
N THR A 249 -9.65 -28.74 2.19
CA THR A 249 -10.71 -27.77 1.85
C THR A 249 -10.11 -26.38 1.66
N THR A 250 -9.18 -25.99 2.53
CA THR A 250 -8.44 -24.73 2.42
C THR A 250 -7.62 -24.67 1.14
N LEU A 251 -6.84 -25.71 0.81
CA LEU A 251 -6.06 -25.79 -0.44
C LEU A 251 -6.93 -25.61 -1.68
N TYR A 252 -8.02 -26.37 -1.77
CA TYR A 252 -8.95 -26.28 -2.90
C TYR A 252 -9.61 -24.90 -2.96
N PHE A 253 -9.98 -24.32 -1.82
CA PHE A 253 -10.53 -22.97 -1.77
C PHE A 253 -9.53 -21.91 -2.28
N LEU A 254 -8.26 -21.96 -1.84
CA LEU A 254 -7.23 -21.04 -2.32
C LEU A 254 -7.00 -21.19 -3.83
N ALA A 255 -7.04 -22.42 -4.35
CA ALA A 255 -6.93 -22.68 -5.79
C ALA A 255 -8.15 -22.18 -6.57
N ALA A 256 -9.37 -22.37 -6.05
CA ALA A 256 -10.60 -21.84 -6.64
C ALA A 256 -10.60 -20.30 -6.68
N TYR A 257 -10.16 -19.68 -5.58
CA TYR A 257 -9.97 -18.23 -5.49
C TYR A 257 -9.03 -17.73 -6.56
N SER A 258 -7.84 -18.33 -6.59
CA SER A 258 -6.79 -17.90 -7.49
C SER A 258 -7.17 -18.09 -8.96
N ALA A 259 -7.82 -19.21 -9.29
CA ALA A 259 -8.36 -19.47 -10.63
C ALA A 259 -9.46 -18.48 -11.01
N THR A 260 -10.31 -18.07 -10.06
CA THR A 260 -11.36 -17.05 -10.29
C THR A 260 -10.74 -15.70 -10.66
N LEU A 261 -9.76 -15.22 -9.87
CA LEU A 261 -9.09 -13.94 -10.15
C LEU A 261 -8.31 -13.96 -11.47
N SER A 262 -7.65 -15.07 -11.78
CA SER A 262 -6.87 -15.25 -13.01
C SER A 262 -7.71 -15.64 -14.23
N ARG A 263 -9.04 -15.62 -14.12
CA ARG A 263 -10.00 -15.91 -15.21
C ARG A 263 -9.99 -17.34 -15.75
N HIS A 264 -9.46 -18.30 -15.00
CA HIS A 264 -9.51 -19.74 -15.31
C HIS A 264 -10.80 -20.38 -14.77
N LEU A 265 -11.96 -19.92 -15.27
CA LEU A 265 -13.26 -20.22 -14.67
C LEU A 265 -13.61 -21.71 -14.64
N THR A 266 -13.17 -22.52 -15.61
CA THR A 266 -13.37 -23.97 -15.59
C THR A 266 -12.66 -24.61 -14.41
N LYS A 267 -11.37 -24.30 -14.22
CA LYS A 267 -10.60 -24.80 -13.07
C LYS A 267 -11.18 -24.32 -11.75
N ALA A 268 -11.62 -23.06 -11.69
CA ALA A 268 -12.27 -22.51 -10.51
C ALA A 268 -13.51 -23.33 -10.14
N SER A 269 -14.35 -23.68 -11.13
CA SER A 269 -15.52 -24.54 -10.95
C SER A 269 -15.15 -25.92 -10.38
N ASP A 270 -14.11 -26.55 -10.94
CA ASP A 270 -13.64 -27.86 -10.47
C ASP A 270 -13.21 -27.78 -9.00
N PHE A 271 -12.42 -26.77 -8.63
CA PHE A 271 -11.95 -26.59 -7.26
C PHE A 271 -13.08 -26.22 -6.29
N PHE A 272 -14.06 -25.40 -6.70
CA PHE A 272 -15.24 -25.13 -5.88
C PHE A 272 -16.05 -26.40 -5.58
N ALA A 273 -16.17 -27.30 -6.55
CA ALA A 273 -16.81 -28.59 -6.32
C ALA A 273 -16.03 -29.45 -5.30
N GLN A 274 -14.69 -29.47 -5.37
CA GLN A 274 -13.85 -30.21 -4.42
C GLN A 274 -13.94 -29.69 -2.97
N CYS A 275 -14.13 -28.38 -2.79
CA CYS A 275 -14.35 -27.78 -1.46
C CYS A 275 -15.83 -27.56 -1.10
N GLN A 276 -16.76 -28.08 -1.91
CA GLN A 276 -18.21 -28.05 -1.68
C GLN A 276 -18.79 -26.64 -1.50
N ILE A 277 -18.25 -25.65 -2.21
CA ILE A 277 -18.75 -24.27 -2.21
C ILE A 277 -19.63 -24.06 -3.43
N ASN A 278 -20.87 -23.62 -3.20
CA ASN A 278 -21.85 -23.30 -4.23
C ASN A 278 -22.82 -22.21 -3.71
N GLN A 279 -23.83 -21.85 -4.52
CA GLN A 279 -24.81 -20.82 -4.16
C GLN A 279 -25.62 -21.15 -2.90
N ASP A 280 -25.81 -22.44 -2.61
CA ASP A 280 -26.62 -22.96 -1.51
C ASP A 280 -25.79 -23.18 -0.23
N THR A 281 -24.48 -22.93 -0.26
CA THR A 281 -23.60 -23.03 0.91
C THR A 281 -24.18 -22.22 2.09
N ALA A 282 -24.33 -22.89 3.22
CA ALA A 282 -24.82 -22.28 4.46
C ALA A 282 -23.77 -21.33 5.04
N ILE A 283 -24.25 -20.25 5.67
CA ILE A 283 -23.39 -19.33 6.40
C ILE A 283 -23.41 -19.77 7.86
N THR A 284 -22.26 -20.18 8.38
CA THR A 284 -22.09 -20.69 9.75
C THR A 284 -21.12 -19.84 10.58
N ASP A 285 -20.19 -19.16 9.90
CA ASP A 285 -19.08 -18.42 10.51
C ASP A 285 -18.53 -17.36 9.53
N GLU A 286 -17.54 -16.59 9.96
CA GLU A 286 -16.91 -15.58 9.10
C GLU A 286 -16.18 -16.18 7.88
N SER A 287 -15.61 -17.39 8.00
CA SER A 287 -14.94 -18.07 6.88
C SER A 287 -15.92 -18.39 5.75
N SER A 288 -17.14 -18.82 6.10
CA SER A 288 -18.22 -19.05 5.14
C SER A 288 -18.64 -17.77 4.39
N LEU A 289 -18.54 -16.59 5.02
CA LEU A 289 -18.80 -15.31 4.36
C LEU A 289 -17.74 -14.99 3.30
N TYR A 290 -16.46 -15.18 3.59
CA TYR A 290 -15.39 -15.00 2.58
C TYR A 290 -15.53 -15.99 1.43
N ARG A 291 -15.89 -17.24 1.72
CA ARG A 291 -16.13 -18.29 0.72
C ARG A 291 -17.26 -17.90 -0.24
N LEU A 292 -18.40 -17.45 0.29
CA LEU A 292 -19.53 -17.01 -0.52
C LEU A 292 -19.26 -15.71 -1.27
N ASN A 293 -18.52 -14.76 -0.69
CA ASN A 293 -18.15 -13.52 -1.37
C ASN A 293 -17.32 -13.79 -2.63
N LEU A 294 -16.35 -14.71 -2.54
CA LEU A 294 -15.61 -15.16 -3.70
C LEU A 294 -16.51 -15.88 -4.72
N TYR A 295 -17.40 -16.76 -4.26
CA TYR A 295 -18.31 -17.48 -5.16
C TYR A 295 -19.28 -16.53 -5.89
N ALA A 296 -19.68 -15.43 -5.24
CA ALA A 296 -20.43 -14.35 -5.87
C ALA A 296 -19.62 -13.70 -7.00
N LEU A 297 -18.34 -13.37 -6.77
CA LEU A 297 -17.46 -12.88 -7.83
C LEU A 297 -17.37 -13.88 -8.98
N PHE A 298 -17.12 -15.16 -8.70
CA PHE A 298 -17.11 -16.22 -9.72
C PHE A 298 -18.40 -16.24 -10.55
N SER A 299 -19.56 -16.14 -9.90
CA SER A 299 -20.87 -16.07 -10.55
C SER A 299 -21.00 -14.86 -11.48
N VAL A 300 -20.52 -13.68 -11.06
CA VAL A 300 -20.46 -12.48 -11.93
C VAL A 300 -19.63 -12.73 -13.18
N LEU A 301 -18.48 -13.39 -13.03
CA LEU A 301 -17.55 -13.65 -14.14
C LEU A 301 -18.09 -14.70 -15.12
N GLN A 302 -18.91 -15.64 -14.66
CA GLN A 302 -19.66 -16.56 -15.50
C GLN A 302 -20.88 -15.91 -16.19
N GLY A 303 -21.24 -14.68 -15.82
CA GLY A 303 -22.40 -13.97 -16.35
C GLY A 303 -23.68 -14.13 -15.52
N HIS A 304 -23.64 -14.93 -14.44
CA HIS A 304 -24.76 -15.15 -13.52
C HIS A 304 -24.89 -13.99 -12.51
N THR A 305 -25.23 -12.80 -13.02
CA THR A 305 -25.27 -11.56 -12.23
C THR A 305 -26.36 -11.58 -11.15
N ASP A 306 -27.50 -12.22 -11.41
CA ASP A 306 -28.60 -12.32 -10.44
C ASP A 306 -28.23 -13.18 -9.23
N VAL A 307 -27.52 -14.29 -9.47
CA VAL A 307 -26.99 -15.17 -8.41
C VAL A 307 -26.00 -14.39 -7.54
N ALA A 308 -25.12 -13.60 -8.17
CA ALA A 308 -24.18 -12.76 -7.42
C ALA A 308 -24.90 -11.72 -6.54
N PHE A 309 -25.97 -11.09 -7.04
CA PHE A 309 -26.79 -10.19 -6.23
C PHE A 309 -27.40 -10.91 -5.02
N GLN A 310 -28.02 -12.08 -5.23
CA GLN A 310 -28.61 -12.86 -4.14
C GLN A 310 -27.58 -13.21 -3.07
N LEU A 311 -26.38 -13.62 -3.48
CA LEU A 311 -25.30 -13.97 -2.56
C LEU A 311 -24.79 -12.75 -1.78
N GLU A 312 -24.54 -11.62 -2.43
CA GLU A 312 -24.04 -10.43 -1.73
C GLU A 312 -25.08 -9.85 -0.75
N PHE A 313 -26.37 -9.93 -1.08
CA PHE A 313 -27.44 -9.55 -0.13
C PHE A 313 -27.59 -10.55 1.01
N LYS A 314 -27.49 -11.86 0.74
CA LYS A 314 -27.46 -12.90 1.78
C LYS A 314 -26.31 -12.68 2.76
N ILE A 315 -25.12 -12.33 2.27
CA ILE A 315 -23.94 -11.95 3.09
C ILE A 315 -24.25 -10.71 3.93
N LYS A 316 -24.76 -9.64 3.30
CA LYS A 316 -25.09 -8.37 3.97
C LYS A 316 -26.07 -8.57 5.12
N ASP A 317 -27.16 -9.30 4.85
CA ASP A 317 -28.23 -9.53 5.81
C ASP A 317 -27.74 -10.41 6.98
N TYR A 318 -26.88 -11.40 6.70
CA TYR A 318 -26.26 -12.21 7.74
C TYR A 318 -25.34 -11.37 8.65
N ILE A 319 -24.47 -10.54 8.07
CA ILE A 319 -23.59 -9.62 8.81
C ILE A 319 -24.40 -8.73 9.75
N ALA A 320 -25.48 -8.14 9.25
CA ALA A 320 -26.34 -7.26 10.04
C ALA A 320 -27.05 -8.02 11.17
N THR A 321 -27.62 -9.18 10.87
CA THR A 321 -28.38 -10.01 11.83
C THR A 321 -27.51 -10.54 12.97
N HIS A 322 -26.26 -10.91 12.67
CA HIS A 322 -25.32 -11.48 13.65
C HIS A 322 -24.36 -10.44 14.24
N HIS A 323 -24.55 -9.15 13.93
CA HIS A 323 -23.73 -8.04 14.42
C HIS A 323 -22.22 -8.21 14.20
N ILE A 324 -21.82 -8.74 13.05
CA ILE A 324 -20.40 -8.93 12.71
C ILE A 324 -19.72 -7.57 12.55
N GLN A 325 -18.69 -7.32 13.36
CA GLN A 325 -17.98 -6.03 13.43
C GLN A 325 -16.75 -5.95 12.51
N THR A 326 -16.50 -6.98 11.70
CA THR A 326 -15.30 -7.08 10.84
C THR A 326 -15.38 -6.06 9.70
N THR A 327 -14.70 -4.92 9.86
CA THR A 327 -14.69 -3.77 8.93
C THR A 327 -14.37 -4.18 7.49
N GLY A 328 -13.33 -5.01 7.28
CA GLY A 328 -12.89 -5.41 5.95
C GLY A 328 -13.97 -6.17 5.18
N LEU A 329 -14.71 -7.05 5.86
CA LEU A 329 -15.79 -7.83 5.26
C LEU A 329 -16.97 -6.94 4.83
N ARG A 330 -17.40 -6.02 5.71
CA ARG A 330 -18.47 -5.05 5.43
C ARG A 330 -18.11 -4.16 4.24
N TYR A 331 -16.89 -3.62 4.25
CA TYR A 331 -16.35 -2.83 3.15
C TYR A 331 -16.39 -3.58 1.81
N VAL A 332 -15.84 -4.81 1.76
CA VAL A 332 -15.78 -5.59 0.52
C VAL A 332 -17.17 -5.96 0.01
N ASN A 333 -18.10 -6.36 0.89
CA ASN A 333 -19.47 -6.65 0.50
C ASN A 333 -20.17 -5.42 -0.11
N PHE A 334 -20.07 -4.24 0.53
CA PHE A 334 -20.65 -3.02 -0.02
C PHE A 334 -20.00 -2.57 -1.34
N ILE A 335 -18.67 -2.71 -1.49
CA ILE A 335 -17.99 -2.46 -2.78
C ILE A 335 -18.54 -3.37 -3.88
N ASN A 336 -18.75 -4.66 -3.59
CA ASN A 336 -19.27 -5.60 -4.57
C ASN A 336 -20.72 -5.29 -4.96
N ILE A 337 -21.58 -4.99 -3.99
CA ILE A 337 -22.97 -4.55 -4.26
C ILE A 337 -22.97 -3.27 -5.11
N ALA A 338 -22.13 -2.28 -4.79
CA ALA A 338 -22.02 -1.05 -5.56
C ALA A 338 -21.63 -1.31 -7.02
N ARG A 339 -20.69 -2.23 -7.25
CA ARG A 339 -20.25 -2.63 -8.60
C ARG A 339 -21.32 -3.40 -9.37
N LEU A 340 -22.09 -4.26 -8.70
CA LEU A 340 -23.22 -4.96 -9.29
C LEU A 340 -24.30 -3.98 -9.76
N TYR A 341 -24.67 -3.01 -8.92
CA TYR A 341 -25.61 -1.95 -9.31
C TYR A 341 -25.08 -1.08 -10.46
N LYS A 342 -23.79 -0.75 -10.47
CA LYS A 342 -23.19 -0.06 -11.61
C LYS A 342 -23.29 -0.88 -12.90
N LYS A 343 -23.05 -2.20 -12.82
CA LYS A 343 -23.14 -3.12 -13.96
C LYS A 343 -24.57 -3.19 -14.52
N THR A 344 -25.58 -3.14 -13.65
CA THR A 344 -27.00 -3.09 -14.04
C THR A 344 -27.53 -1.68 -14.33
N LYS A 345 -26.66 -0.66 -14.32
CA LYS A 345 -26.95 0.75 -14.60
C LYS A 345 -27.84 1.46 -13.55
N GLU A 346 -27.94 0.90 -12.36
CA GLU A 346 -28.63 1.50 -11.20
C GLU A 346 -27.69 2.44 -10.43
N TYR A 347 -27.33 3.56 -11.05
CA TYR A 347 -26.21 4.40 -10.58
C TYR A 347 -26.44 5.05 -9.21
N THR A 348 -27.68 5.40 -8.86
CA THR A 348 -28.02 5.96 -7.55
C THR A 348 -27.75 4.96 -6.44
N GLN A 349 -28.13 3.69 -6.64
CA GLN A 349 -27.86 2.63 -5.67
C GLN A 349 -26.37 2.30 -5.61
N SER A 350 -25.69 2.31 -6.76
CA SER A 350 -24.23 2.17 -6.80
C SER A 350 -23.53 3.24 -5.95
N LEU A 351 -23.92 4.51 -6.09
CA LEU A 351 -23.38 5.61 -5.30
C LEU A 351 -23.62 5.39 -3.80
N HIS A 352 -24.85 5.03 -3.41
CA HIS A 352 -25.21 4.76 -2.02
C HIS A 352 -24.31 3.69 -1.40
N TYR A 353 -24.14 2.54 -2.07
CA TYR A 353 -23.31 1.46 -1.55
C TYR A 353 -21.81 1.77 -1.58
N TYR A 354 -21.33 2.58 -2.54
CA TYR A 354 -19.97 3.10 -2.46
C TYR A 354 -19.80 3.97 -1.21
N GLN A 355 -20.72 4.89 -0.93
CA GLN A 355 -20.66 5.72 0.27
C GLN A 355 -20.65 4.86 1.54
N GLN A 356 -21.53 3.85 1.64
CA GLN A 356 -21.54 2.91 2.76
C GLN A 356 -20.21 2.16 2.89
N ALA A 357 -19.67 1.62 1.80
CA ALA A 357 -18.38 0.93 1.83
C ALA A 357 -17.29 1.82 2.39
N TYR A 358 -17.16 3.02 1.83
CA TYR A 358 -16.12 3.93 2.25
C TYR A 358 -16.33 4.42 3.68
N GLN A 359 -17.57 4.58 4.17
CA GLN A 359 -17.83 4.91 5.58
C GLN A 359 -17.23 3.87 6.53
N GLU A 360 -17.30 2.56 6.20
CA GLU A 360 -16.72 1.49 7.03
C GLU A 360 -15.23 1.70 7.30
N ILE A 361 -14.45 2.04 6.27
CA ILE A 361 -13.01 2.27 6.40
C ILE A 361 -12.66 3.73 6.70
N GLY A 362 -13.59 4.66 6.49
CA GLY A 362 -13.42 6.10 6.64
C GLY A 362 -13.28 6.55 8.09
N HIS A 363 -13.74 5.75 9.05
CA HIS A 363 -13.44 6.01 10.45
C HIS A 363 -11.97 5.71 10.78
N GLY A 364 -11.33 4.78 10.07
CA GLY A 364 -9.96 4.33 10.33
C GLY A 364 -8.90 5.13 9.57
N GLY A 365 -9.26 6.21 8.89
CA GLY A 365 -8.34 6.92 8.03
C GLY A 365 -8.12 6.21 6.69
N PHE A 366 -8.14 6.99 5.61
CA PHE A 366 -7.75 6.50 4.31
C PHE A 366 -6.22 6.54 4.18
N SER A 367 -5.64 5.46 3.66
CA SER A 367 -4.31 5.55 3.05
C SER A 367 -4.40 6.35 1.75
N THR A 368 -3.27 6.81 1.23
CA THR A 368 -3.24 7.44 -0.11
C THR A 368 -3.76 6.50 -1.20
N SER A 369 -3.53 5.19 -1.08
CA SER A 369 -4.14 4.19 -1.96
C SER A 369 -5.67 4.15 -1.83
N ASP A 370 -6.22 4.24 -0.61
CA ASP A 370 -7.67 4.29 -0.37
C ASP A 370 -8.29 5.55 -1.01
N HIS A 371 -7.63 6.72 -0.87
CA HIS A 371 -8.05 7.99 -1.50
C HIS A 371 -8.07 7.91 -3.03
N ILE A 372 -6.99 7.41 -3.64
CA ILE A 372 -6.91 7.20 -5.09
C ILE A 372 -8.05 6.26 -5.54
N TYR A 373 -8.23 5.15 -4.84
CA TYR A 373 -9.22 4.14 -5.20
C TYR A 373 -10.67 4.65 -5.05
N TYR A 374 -10.95 5.38 -3.96
CA TYR A 374 -12.22 6.07 -3.73
C TYR A 374 -12.57 7.00 -4.89
N ALA A 375 -11.64 7.90 -5.20
CA ALA A 375 -11.82 8.87 -6.26
C ALA A 375 -11.98 8.20 -7.63
N MET A 376 -11.24 7.13 -7.92
CA MET A 376 -11.42 6.36 -9.16
C MET A 376 -12.77 5.66 -9.26
N ASN A 377 -13.26 5.06 -8.17
CA ASN A 377 -14.57 4.39 -8.15
C ASN A 377 -15.70 5.37 -8.45
N LEU A 378 -15.69 6.54 -7.78
CA LEU A 378 -16.67 7.58 -8.02
C LEU A 378 -16.52 8.24 -9.39
N GLY A 379 -15.30 8.55 -9.81
CA GLY A 379 -15.02 9.09 -11.15
C GLY A 379 -15.58 8.18 -12.24
N SER A 380 -15.33 6.86 -12.13
CA SER A 380 -15.85 5.88 -13.07
C SER A 380 -17.37 5.66 -12.99
N LEU A 381 -17.99 5.84 -11.81
CA LEU A 381 -19.45 5.82 -11.67
C LEU A 381 -20.09 7.05 -12.35
N PHE A 382 -19.54 8.23 -12.15
CA PHE A 382 -20.03 9.46 -12.76
C PHE A 382 -19.83 9.48 -14.27
N GLU A 383 -18.75 8.89 -14.79
CA GLU A 383 -18.60 8.64 -16.23
C GLU A 383 -19.73 7.75 -16.76
N ALA A 384 -20.02 6.64 -16.09
CA ALA A 384 -21.05 5.68 -16.52
C ALA A 384 -22.47 6.30 -16.49
N SER A 385 -22.74 7.17 -15.51
CA SER A 385 -24.00 7.92 -15.39
C SER A 385 -24.05 9.19 -16.25
N LYS A 386 -23.01 9.48 -17.04
CA LYS A 386 -22.88 10.66 -17.91
C LYS A 386 -22.82 12.01 -17.17
N ASN A 387 -22.50 12.02 -15.88
CA ASN A 387 -22.19 13.25 -15.14
C ASN A 387 -20.70 13.57 -15.30
N ILE A 388 -20.36 14.19 -16.44
CA ILE A 388 -18.96 14.39 -16.86
C ILE A 388 -18.20 15.35 -15.94
N GLU A 389 -18.85 16.37 -15.41
CA GLU A 389 -18.21 17.33 -14.50
C GLU A 389 -17.83 16.69 -13.17
N ALA A 390 -18.75 15.92 -12.57
CA ALA A 390 -18.44 15.16 -11.35
C ALA A 390 -17.36 14.12 -11.61
N ALA A 391 -17.41 13.43 -12.76
CA ALA A 391 -16.37 12.50 -13.17
C ALA A 391 -14.99 13.18 -13.25
N LEU A 392 -14.90 14.33 -13.92
CA LEU A 392 -13.68 15.12 -14.03
C LEU A 392 -13.12 15.48 -12.65
N ASN A 393 -13.96 15.99 -11.76
CA ASN A 393 -13.57 16.36 -10.40
C ASN A 393 -12.94 15.17 -9.65
N TYR A 394 -13.58 14.00 -9.67
CA TYR A 394 -13.06 12.81 -8.99
C TYR A 394 -11.78 12.25 -9.64
N TRP A 395 -11.66 12.29 -10.97
CA TRP A 395 -10.41 11.90 -11.64
C TRP A 395 -9.26 12.86 -11.34
N LEU A 396 -9.54 14.16 -11.19
CA LEU A 396 -8.56 15.15 -10.75
C LEU A 396 -8.12 14.90 -9.30
N LYS A 397 -9.04 14.55 -8.40
CA LYS A 397 -8.70 14.14 -7.02
C LYS A 397 -7.78 12.94 -7.00
N ALA A 398 -8.12 11.89 -7.75
CA ALA A 398 -7.26 10.70 -7.87
C ALA A 398 -5.86 11.07 -8.39
N ALA A 399 -5.77 11.94 -9.39
CA ALA A 399 -4.50 12.42 -9.93
C ALA A 399 -3.72 13.28 -8.93
N MET A 400 -4.37 14.13 -8.13
CA MET A 400 -3.72 14.91 -7.08
C MET A 400 -3.10 14.01 -6.02
N HIS A 401 -3.84 13.02 -5.51
CA HIS A 401 -3.29 12.07 -4.53
C HIS A 401 -2.17 11.22 -5.13
N TRP A 402 -2.28 10.83 -6.41
CA TRP A 402 -1.18 10.17 -7.12
C TRP A 402 0.06 11.05 -7.20
N LEU A 403 -0.10 12.30 -7.62
CA LEU A 403 1.00 13.27 -7.71
C LEU A 403 1.59 13.60 -6.33
N ALA A 404 0.81 13.53 -5.26
CA ALA A 404 1.29 13.80 -3.91
C ALA A 404 1.97 12.58 -3.26
N CYS A 405 1.72 11.37 -3.76
CA CYS A 405 2.09 10.12 -3.11
C CYS A 405 3.61 10.02 -2.87
N ASP A 406 4.01 9.90 -1.60
CA ASP A 406 5.41 9.78 -1.19
C ASP A 406 6.02 8.41 -1.55
N ASN A 407 5.19 7.36 -1.61
CA ASN A 407 5.61 6.02 -2.04
C ASN A 407 4.72 5.50 -3.18
N PRO A 408 4.93 5.92 -4.43
CA PRO A 408 4.08 5.51 -5.54
C PRO A 408 4.16 4.00 -5.82
N TYR A 409 5.27 3.35 -5.45
CA TYR A 409 5.43 1.89 -5.56
C TYR A 409 4.56 1.10 -4.58
N ALA A 410 4.05 1.74 -3.53
CA ALA A 410 3.12 1.12 -2.59
C ALA A 410 1.67 1.11 -3.10
N LEU A 411 1.36 1.61 -4.31
CA LEU A 411 -0.02 1.61 -4.79
C LEU A 411 -0.65 0.20 -4.74
N SER A 412 -1.84 0.09 -4.15
CA SER A 412 -2.53 -1.19 -3.99
C SER A 412 -2.94 -1.82 -5.33
N TRP A 413 -3.07 -3.15 -5.35
CA TRP A 413 -3.25 -3.91 -6.59
C TRP A 413 -4.54 -3.55 -7.35
N ARG A 414 -5.65 -3.22 -6.66
CA ARG A 414 -6.93 -2.88 -7.32
C ARG A 414 -6.85 -1.59 -8.16
N PRO A 415 -6.34 -0.45 -7.65
CA PRO A 415 -5.98 0.70 -8.48
C PRO A 415 -5.02 0.37 -9.61
N ARG A 416 -3.98 -0.45 -9.36
CA ARG A 416 -2.99 -0.82 -10.39
C ARG A 416 -3.63 -1.50 -11.60
N LEU A 417 -4.52 -2.48 -11.38
CA LEU A 417 -5.23 -3.16 -12.46
C LEU A 417 -6.03 -2.19 -13.34
N ILE A 418 -6.55 -1.10 -12.78
CA ILE A 418 -7.32 -0.09 -13.51
C ILE A 418 -6.39 0.91 -14.21
N LEU A 419 -5.44 1.51 -13.49
CA LEU A 419 -4.61 2.62 -13.97
C LEU A 419 -3.60 2.17 -15.02
N CYS A 420 -3.02 0.98 -14.85
CA CYS A 420 -1.99 0.48 -15.74
C CYS A 420 -2.50 -0.51 -16.78
N GLN A 421 -3.81 -0.84 -16.72
CA GLN A 421 -4.38 -1.99 -17.44
C GLN A 421 -3.54 -3.26 -17.19
N GLU A 422 -2.99 -3.38 -15.97
CA GLU A 422 -2.17 -4.51 -15.56
C GLU A 422 -3.03 -5.77 -15.45
N THR A 423 -2.40 -6.91 -15.72
CA THR A 423 -2.96 -8.21 -15.37
C THR A 423 -2.62 -8.54 -13.92
N ILE A 424 -3.28 -9.56 -13.36
CA ILE A 424 -2.96 -10.00 -12.00
C ILE A 424 -1.51 -10.49 -11.88
N GLN A 425 -0.91 -10.99 -12.97
CA GLN A 425 0.50 -11.38 -13.02
C GLN A 425 1.47 -10.20 -12.99
N ASP A 426 1.01 -8.99 -13.34
CA ASP A 426 1.89 -7.82 -13.39
C ASP A 426 2.08 -7.15 -12.02
N ILE A 427 1.20 -7.43 -11.06
CA ILE A 427 1.21 -6.78 -9.74
C ILE A 427 2.45 -7.16 -8.91
N GLU A 428 3.08 -8.28 -9.21
CA GLU A 428 4.33 -8.75 -8.58
C GLU A 428 5.52 -7.83 -8.91
N LYS A 429 5.48 -7.16 -10.06
CA LYS A 429 6.56 -6.28 -10.53
C LYS A 429 6.39 -4.87 -9.97
N PRO A 430 7.46 -4.08 -9.86
CA PRO A 430 7.37 -2.66 -9.57
C PRO A 430 6.44 -1.92 -10.53
N LEU A 431 5.63 -1.02 -9.98
CA LEU A 431 4.71 -0.19 -10.74
C LEU A 431 5.48 0.70 -11.73
N CYS A 432 5.05 0.73 -12.99
CA CYS A 432 5.59 1.66 -13.97
C CYS A 432 4.95 3.05 -13.79
N LEU A 433 5.71 3.97 -13.20
CA LEU A 433 5.20 5.29 -12.80
C LEU A 433 4.73 6.12 -14.00
N LYS A 434 5.46 6.03 -15.12
CA LYS A 434 5.11 6.70 -16.39
C LYS A 434 3.73 6.30 -16.91
N LYS A 435 3.39 5.01 -16.85
CA LYS A 435 2.09 4.49 -17.32
C LYS A 435 0.93 5.06 -16.52
N VAL A 436 1.08 5.16 -15.20
CA VAL A 436 0.05 5.74 -14.32
C VAL A 436 -0.17 7.22 -14.65
N SER A 437 0.91 8.01 -14.69
CA SER A 437 0.82 9.45 -15.01
C SER A 437 0.26 9.69 -16.41
N TYR A 438 0.62 8.85 -17.38
CA TYR A 438 0.07 8.87 -18.73
C TYR A 438 -1.43 8.55 -18.74
N PHE A 439 -1.87 7.50 -18.04
CA PHE A 439 -3.28 7.13 -17.94
C PHE A 439 -4.14 8.29 -17.41
N PHE A 440 -3.76 8.86 -16.27
CA PHE A 440 -4.48 10.01 -15.70
C PHE A 440 -4.50 11.19 -16.67
N SER A 441 -3.37 11.47 -17.33
CA SER A 441 -3.29 12.55 -18.31
C SER A 441 -4.27 12.37 -19.46
N GLN A 442 -4.38 11.16 -20.02
CA GLN A 442 -5.33 10.87 -21.09
C GLN A 442 -6.78 10.95 -20.60
N LYS A 443 -7.05 10.40 -19.42
CA LYS A 443 -8.38 10.42 -18.79
C LYS A 443 -8.87 11.85 -18.56
N ILE A 444 -8.05 12.70 -17.94
CA ILE A 444 -8.37 14.09 -17.66
C ILE A 444 -8.52 14.90 -18.96
N LYS A 445 -7.61 14.73 -19.93
CA LYS A 445 -7.73 15.40 -21.25
C LYS A 445 -9.04 15.05 -21.95
N ALA A 446 -9.46 13.79 -21.91
CA ALA A 446 -10.72 13.35 -22.51
C ALA A 446 -11.93 14.01 -21.83
N LEU A 447 -11.94 14.07 -20.50
CA LEU A 447 -13.02 14.69 -19.72
C LEU A 447 -13.04 16.22 -19.88
N TYR A 448 -11.89 16.89 -19.94
CA TYR A 448 -11.79 18.31 -20.27
C TYR A 448 -12.47 18.65 -21.59
N ARG A 449 -12.19 17.87 -22.64
CA ARG A 449 -12.83 18.08 -23.96
C ARG A 449 -14.36 17.94 -23.87
N GLN A 450 -14.85 16.97 -23.09
CA GLN A 450 -16.28 16.76 -22.89
C GLN A 450 -16.94 17.88 -22.08
N CYS A 451 -16.22 18.48 -21.13
CA CYS A 451 -16.66 19.67 -20.39
C CYS A 451 -16.44 20.99 -21.15
N GLY A 452 -15.88 20.97 -22.37
CA GLY A 452 -15.59 22.17 -23.15
C GLY A 452 -14.35 22.96 -22.70
N TYR A 453 -13.55 22.42 -21.78
CA TYR A 453 -12.29 23.01 -21.35
C TYR A 453 -11.19 22.78 -22.39
N LYS A 454 -10.38 23.82 -22.63
CA LYS A 454 -9.22 23.79 -23.53
C LYS A 454 -7.96 24.09 -22.73
N PRO A 455 -7.32 23.07 -22.11
CA PRO A 455 -6.08 23.30 -21.38
C PRO A 455 -5.02 23.84 -22.33
N VAL A 456 -4.53 25.05 -22.06
CA VAL A 456 -3.34 25.58 -22.73
C VAL A 456 -2.14 25.04 -21.97
N PRO A 457 -1.20 24.32 -22.62
CA PRO A 457 0.00 23.86 -21.94
C PRO A 457 0.85 25.07 -21.57
N ASP A 458 0.74 25.54 -20.33
CA ASP A 458 1.68 26.48 -19.75
C ASP A 458 2.75 25.70 -18.99
N THR A 459 3.93 25.56 -19.61
CA THR A 459 5.08 24.88 -19.02
C THR A 459 5.91 25.80 -18.12
N THR A 460 5.56 27.08 -17.98
CA THR A 460 6.43 28.07 -17.31
C THR A 460 6.30 28.06 -15.78
N LYS A 461 5.20 27.56 -15.23
CA LYS A 461 5.02 27.35 -13.79
C LYS A 461 4.54 25.93 -13.52
N SER A 462 5.07 25.29 -12.49
CA SER A 462 4.64 23.96 -12.07
C SER A 462 4.27 23.99 -10.59
N TYR A 463 3.16 23.34 -10.25
CA TYR A 463 2.84 23.00 -8.88
C TYR A 463 3.53 21.70 -8.50
N TYR A 464 4.12 21.69 -7.32
CA TYR A 464 4.68 20.52 -6.69
C TYR A 464 3.67 19.99 -5.68
N PHE A 465 3.19 18.78 -5.91
CA PHE A 465 2.23 18.13 -5.04
C PHE A 465 2.98 17.29 -4.02
N VAL A 466 2.62 17.41 -2.75
CA VAL A 466 3.23 16.67 -1.65
C VAL A 466 2.13 16.08 -0.77
N GLU A 467 2.34 14.87 -0.30
CA GLU A 467 1.47 14.23 0.70
C GLU A 467 1.54 15.01 2.02
N ASP A 468 0.43 15.03 2.74
CA ASP A 468 0.38 15.73 4.02
C ASP A 468 1.24 15.05 5.08
N ASP A 469 2.28 15.77 5.54
CA ASP A 469 3.18 15.35 6.60
C ASP A 469 3.18 16.35 7.77
N ALA A 470 3.29 15.83 8.99
CA ALA A 470 3.24 16.61 10.23
C ALA A 470 4.41 17.62 10.35
N HIS A 471 5.53 17.38 9.67
CA HIS A 471 6.70 18.25 9.71
C HIS A 471 6.64 19.40 8.69
N ILE A 472 5.65 19.42 7.80
CA ILE A 472 5.49 20.48 6.81
C ILE A 472 4.59 21.59 7.36
N THR A 473 5.17 22.79 7.48
CA THR A 473 4.44 24.01 7.86
C THR A 473 3.48 24.42 6.74
N LYS A 474 2.18 24.46 7.07
CA LYS A 474 1.09 24.87 6.18
C LYS A 474 0.79 26.35 6.36
N LYS A 475 0.63 27.09 5.26
CA LYS A 475 0.32 28.52 5.28
C LYS A 475 -1.17 28.79 5.17
N ASN A 476 -1.74 28.35 4.05
CA ASN A 476 -3.08 28.67 3.60
C ASN A 476 -3.83 27.38 3.33
N CYS A 477 -5.12 27.33 3.70
CA CYS A 477 -6.01 26.21 3.40
C CYS A 477 -7.02 26.61 2.32
N TYR A 478 -7.16 25.80 1.29
CA TYR A 478 -8.08 26.01 0.17
C TYR A 478 -9.06 24.84 0.10
N ILE A 479 -10.35 25.14 0.15
CA ILE A 479 -11.42 24.14 0.16
C ILE A 479 -12.45 24.48 -0.91
N ARG A 480 -12.64 23.57 -1.87
CA ARG A 480 -13.68 23.67 -2.90
C ARG A 480 -14.08 22.30 -3.43
N GLN A 481 -15.39 22.07 -3.61
CA GLN A 481 -15.94 20.83 -4.18
C GLN A 481 -15.31 19.55 -3.56
N ASN A 482 -15.16 19.56 -2.24
CA ASN A 482 -14.56 18.48 -1.47
C ASN A 482 -13.10 18.15 -1.87
N MET A 483 -12.36 19.12 -2.41
CA MET A 483 -10.90 19.13 -2.47
C MET A 483 -10.40 20.03 -1.35
N VAL A 484 -9.43 19.53 -0.56
CA VAL A 484 -8.74 20.31 0.46
C VAL A 484 -7.26 20.32 0.10
N ILE A 485 -6.70 21.52 -0.06
CA ILE A 485 -5.33 21.73 -0.49
C ILE A 485 -4.72 22.78 0.42
N TYR A 486 -3.49 22.55 0.87
CA TYR A 486 -2.71 23.56 1.59
C TYR A 486 -1.57 24.09 0.74
N THR A 487 -1.11 25.30 1.02
CA THR A 487 0.16 25.79 0.46
C THR A 487 1.25 25.79 1.53
N ALA A 488 2.51 25.65 1.11
CA ALA A 488 3.68 25.70 1.97
C ALA A 488 4.78 26.57 1.36
N ASP A 489 5.81 26.87 2.16
CA ASP A 489 7.06 27.47 1.67
C ASP A 489 7.70 26.59 0.58
N SER A 490 8.36 27.24 -0.37
CA SER A 490 9.11 26.55 -1.42
C SER A 490 10.33 25.84 -0.85
N GLY A 491 10.75 24.74 -1.49
CA GLY A 491 12.00 24.04 -1.16
C GLY A 491 11.84 22.69 -0.44
N LEU A 492 10.64 22.11 -0.41
CA LEU A 492 10.49 20.72 0.02
C LEU A 492 11.20 19.78 -0.98
N PRO A 493 11.91 18.75 -0.48
CA PRO A 493 12.57 17.78 -1.34
C PRO A 493 11.54 17.05 -2.18
N LEU A 494 11.70 17.15 -3.50
CA LEU A 494 10.86 16.44 -4.46
C LEU A 494 11.37 15.00 -4.59
N THR A 495 10.45 14.06 -4.65
CA THR A 495 10.79 12.72 -5.11
C THR A 495 11.20 12.73 -6.59
N SER A 496 12.12 11.85 -6.97
CA SER A 496 12.69 11.81 -8.32
C SER A 496 11.66 11.66 -9.44
N TYR A 497 10.51 11.01 -9.19
CA TYR A 497 9.50 10.73 -10.21
C TYR A 497 8.72 11.97 -10.66
N HIS A 498 8.74 13.08 -9.90
CA HIS A 498 8.15 14.34 -10.35
C HIS A 498 8.90 14.95 -11.55
N HIS A 499 10.14 14.54 -11.78
CA HIS A 499 10.93 14.96 -12.93
C HIS A 499 10.60 14.18 -14.20
N LEU A 500 9.78 13.13 -14.11
CA LEU A 500 9.33 12.39 -15.28
C LEU A 500 8.44 13.29 -16.16
N PRO A 501 8.67 13.36 -17.48
CA PRO A 501 7.86 14.18 -18.39
C PRO A 501 6.36 13.88 -18.29
N GLU A 502 5.98 12.62 -18.12
CA GLU A 502 4.58 12.20 -17.98
C GLU A 502 3.95 12.73 -16.68
N SER A 503 4.71 12.74 -15.58
CA SER A 503 4.27 13.30 -14.30
C SER A 503 4.13 14.82 -14.37
N GLN A 504 5.07 15.51 -15.03
CA GLN A 504 4.97 16.96 -15.27
C GLN A 504 3.77 17.32 -16.15
N ALA A 505 3.52 16.53 -17.19
CA ALA A 505 2.35 16.72 -18.05
C ALA A 505 1.04 16.54 -17.27
N LEU A 506 0.96 15.55 -16.36
CA LEU A 506 -0.18 15.37 -15.47
C LEU A 506 -0.33 16.55 -14.51
N ALA A 507 0.75 16.96 -13.85
CA ALA A 507 0.77 18.10 -12.94
C ALA A 507 0.31 19.39 -13.63
N GLY A 508 0.69 19.62 -14.88
CA GLY A 508 0.22 20.75 -15.69
C GLY A 508 -1.29 20.73 -15.96
N LEU A 509 -1.87 19.54 -16.21
CA LEU A 509 -3.32 19.39 -16.37
C LEU A 509 -4.06 19.65 -15.05
N VAL A 510 -3.57 19.11 -13.94
CA VAL A 510 -4.16 19.33 -12.61
C VAL A 510 -4.07 20.81 -12.25
N ARG A 511 -2.91 21.44 -12.44
CA ARG A 511 -2.69 22.87 -12.26
C ARG A 511 -3.72 23.69 -13.05
N PHE A 512 -3.94 23.40 -14.33
CA PHE A 512 -4.92 24.13 -15.13
C PHE A 512 -6.31 24.16 -14.48
N TYR A 513 -6.77 23.04 -13.93
CA TYR A 513 -8.03 23.02 -13.17
C TYR A 513 -7.96 23.86 -11.90
N LEU A 514 -6.87 23.72 -11.15
CA LEU A 514 -6.69 24.38 -9.88
C LEU A 514 -6.59 25.90 -10.04
N ASP A 515 -5.90 26.40 -11.06
CA ASP A 515 -5.81 27.83 -11.41
C ASP A 515 -7.19 28.40 -11.82
N MET A 516 -8.04 27.58 -12.45
CA MET A 516 -9.44 27.95 -12.72
C MET A 516 -10.32 27.87 -11.46
N SER A 517 -9.94 27.03 -10.50
CA SER A 517 -10.78 26.69 -9.35
C SER A 517 -10.42 27.45 -8.07
N PHE A 518 -9.24 28.02 -7.99
CA PHE A 518 -8.68 28.65 -6.80
C PHE A 518 -7.84 29.86 -7.21
N THR A 519 -7.78 30.85 -6.32
CA THR A 519 -6.91 32.02 -6.49
C THR A 519 -5.67 31.86 -5.59
N PHE A 520 -4.69 31.07 -6.05
CA PHE A 520 -3.41 30.94 -5.33
C PHE A 520 -2.58 32.22 -5.46
N THR A 521 -1.73 32.48 -4.46
CA THR A 521 -0.77 33.58 -4.56
C THR A 521 0.37 33.19 -5.51
N GLN A 522 1.02 34.17 -6.15
CA GLN A 522 2.09 33.88 -7.13
C GLN A 522 3.30 33.16 -6.54
N THR A 523 3.45 33.17 -5.22
CA THR A 523 4.55 32.52 -4.49
C THR A 523 4.23 31.08 -4.08
N ASP A 524 2.97 30.65 -4.17
CA ASP A 524 2.56 29.30 -3.78
C ASP A 524 2.86 28.31 -4.92
N ASN A 525 4.02 27.65 -4.88
CA ASN A 525 4.38 26.61 -5.86
C ASN A 525 4.30 25.18 -5.30
N THR A 526 4.12 25.03 -4.00
CA THR A 526 4.07 23.74 -3.30
C THR A 526 2.69 23.57 -2.69
N LEU A 527 1.98 22.55 -3.17
CA LEU A 527 0.62 22.21 -2.78
C LEU A 527 0.63 20.91 -1.99
N ILE A 528 0.12 20.95 -0.77
CA ILE A 528 -0.06 19.77 0.07
C ILE A 528 -1.48 19.26 -0.15
N VAL A 529 -1.61 17.99 -0.54
CA VAL A 529 -2.90 17.36 -0.73
C VAL A 529 -3.34 16.76 0.58
N ASP A 530 -4.48 17.21 1.10
CA ASP A 530 -5.03 16.70 2.36
C ASP A 530 -5.34 15.21 2.24
N THR A 531 -4.90 14.43 3.23
CA THR A 531 -5.27 13.02 3.35
C THR A 531 -6.15 12.76 4.57
N TYR A 532 -6.48 13.80 5.35
CA TYR A 532 -7.19 13.70 6.63
C TYR A 532 -8.70 13.58 6.49
N LEU A 533 -9.24 14.30 5.51
CA LEU A 533 -10.64 14.36 5.23
C LEU A 533 -11.05 13.17 4.35
N ASN A 534 -11.48 12.08 4.99
CA ASN A 534 -11.75 10.84 4.26
C ASN A 534 -12.97 10.96 3.31
N GLN A 535 -14.08 11.52 3.78
CA GLN A 535 -15.36 11.55 3.03
C GLN A 535 -16.28 12.73 3.31
N GLN A 536 -16.16 13.37 4.47
CA GLN A 536 -17.10 14.40 4.88
C GLN A 536 -16.92 15.63 4.01
N GLU A 537 -17.89 15.86 3.13
CA GLU A 537 -17.92 17.09 2.36
C GLU A 537 -18.01 18.28 3.31
N ILE A 538 -17.01 19.16 3.26
CA ILE A 538 -17.06 20.44 3.96
C ILE A 538 -18.02 21.34 3.19
N THR A 539 -19.25 21.43 3.69
CA THR A 539 -20.31 22.28 3.10
C THR A 539 -20.48 23.60 3.85
N GLN A 540 -19.94 23.71 5.06
CA GLN A 540 -20.10 24.89 5.91
C GLN A 540 -18.76 25.60 6.16
N ILE A 541 -18.81 26.93 6.15
CA ILE A 541 -17.65 27.81 6.38
C ILE A 541 -17.05 27.63 7.78
N THR A 542 -17.87 27.36 8.79
CA THR A 542 -17.46 27.10 10.17
C THR A 542 -16.65 25.82 10.28
N THR A 543 -17.10 24.76 9.60
CA THR A 543 -16.37 23.48 9.46
C THR A 543 -15.04 23.68 8.73
N ALA A 544 -15.03 24.47 7.65
CA ALA A 544 -13.81 24.83 6.93
C ALA A 544 -12.79 25.55 7.83
N GLN A 545 -13.24 26.53 8.63
CA GLN A 545 -12.39 27.23 9.59
C GLN A 545 -11.83 26.29 10.66
N LYS A 546 -12.66 25.42 11.25
CA LYS A 546 -12.21 24.44 12.25
C LYS A 546 -11.13 23.52 11.68
N HIS A 547 -11.33 23.04 10.46
CA HIS A 547 -10.35 22.18 9.78
C HIS A 547 -9.04 22.91 9.46
N ALA A 548 -9.11 24.17 9.01
CA ALA A 548 -7.91 24.98 8.77
C ALA A 548 -7.13 25.26 10.07
N VAL A 549 -7.79 25.59 11.18
CA VAL A 549 -7.13 25.81 12.48
C VAL A 549 -6.43 24.53 12.96
N SER A 550 -7.03 23.34 12.78
CA SER A 550 -6.42 22.08 13.24
C SER A 550 -5.15 21.73 12.47
N MET A 551 -5.06 22.23 11.24
CA MET A 551 -3.90 22.10 10.37
C MET A 551 -2.96 23.32 10.46
N GLN A 552 -3.13 24.13 11.52
CA GLN A 552 -2.34 25.32 11.83
C GLN A 552 -2.30 26.38 10.72
N CYS A 553 -3.30 26.40 9.85
CA CYS A 553 -3.41 27.42 8.81
C CYS A 553 -4.00 28.71 9.38
N ALA A 554 -3.35 29.84 9.10
CA ALA A 554 -3.83 31.16 9.55
C ALA A 554 -5.10 31.60 8.81
N GLN A 555 -5.25 31.15 7.57
CA GLN A 555 -6.31 31.56 6.66
C GLN A 555 -6.91 30.38 5.91
N VAL A 556 -8.20 30.48 5.60
CA VAL A 556 -8.92 29.54 4.75
C VAL A 556 -9.68 30.25 3.63
N TRP A 557 -9.61 29.68 2.43
CA TRP A 557 -10.43 30.03 1.28
C TRP A 557 -11.45 28.93 1.08
N PHE A 558 -12.73 29.27 1.26
CA PHE A 558 -13.83 28.33 1.12
C PHE A 558 -14.72 28.76 -0.05
N ASN A 559 -14.82 27.92 -1.09
CA ASN A 559 -15.64 28.17 -2.29
C ASN A 559 -15.47 29.58 -2.88
N GLU A 560 -14.22 30.00 -3.10
CA GLU A 560 -13.86 31.29 -3.75
C GLU A 560 -14.19 32.57 -2.97
N LEU A 561 -14.47 32.46 -1.67
CA LEU A 561 -14.57 33.63 -0.78
C LEU A 561 -13.18 34.26 -0.51
N GLN A 562 -13.20 35.54 -0.11
CA GLN A 562 -12.03 36.25 0.44
C GLN A 562 -11.41 35.46 1.61
N PRO A 563 -10.08 35.57 1.86
CA PRO A 563 -9.43 34.84 2.94
C PRO A 563 -10.11 35.09 4.27
N ILE A 564 -10.42 34.01 4.98
CA ILE A 564 -11.10 34.05 6.26
C ILE A 564 -10.08 33.73 7.34
N LEU A 565 -9.96 34.60 8.34
CA LEU A 565 -9.11 34.34 9.50
C LEU A 565 -9.67 33.17 10.32
N CYS A 566 -8.76 32.25 10.65
CA CYS A 566 -9.03 31.04 11.40
C CYS A 566 -8.92 31.32 12.90
N LYS A 567 -10.06 31.51 13.60
CA LYS A 567 -10.11 31.79 15.05
C LYS A 567 -11.10 30.91 15.83
N GLN A 568 -11.67 29.89 15.19
CA GLN A 568 -12.68 29.06 15.83
C GLN A 568 -12.06 28.16 16.89
N PRO A 569 -12.68 28.02 18.08
CA PRO A 569 -12.29 26.97 19.01
C PRO A 569 -12.52 25.60 18.36
N ILE A 570 -11.58 24.68 18.60
CA ILE A 570 -11.67 23.30 18.15
C ILE A 570 -11.87 22.42 19.37
N GLU A 571 -12.77 21.45 19.25
CA GLU A 571 -12.80 20.30 20.15
C GLU A 571 -12.15 19.11 19.46
N LEU A 572 -11.27 18.44 20.19
CA LEU A 572 -10.71 17.17 19.80
C LEU A 572 -11.51 16.04 20.46
N ALA A 573 -11.69 14.96 19.73
CA ALA A 573 -12.24 13.70 20.22
C ALA A 573 -11.29 12.57 19.83
N LEU A 574 -11.31 11.47 20.60
CA LEU A 574 -10.68 10.24 20.18
C LEU A 574 -11.32 9.74 18.87
N SER A 575 -10.50 9.19 17.97
CA SER A 575 -11.03 8.58 16.75
C SER A 575 -11.93 7.40 17.12
N PRO A 576 -13.13 7.26 16.51
CA PRO A 576 -14.04 6.16 16.79
C PRO A 576 -13.47 4.78 16.41
N THR A 577 -12.32 4.71 15.75
CA THR A 577 -11.64 3.45 15.44
C THR A 577 -10.66 2.97 16.48
N VAL A 578 -10.34 3.81 17.46
CA VAL A 578 -9.55 3.37 18.61
C VAL A 578 -10.43 2.41 19.41
N MET A 579 -10.01 1.15 19.48
CA MET A 579 -10.70 0.09 20.21
C MET A 579 -10.23 0.01 21.66
N ALA A 580 -8.93 0.21 21.89
CA ALA A 580 -8.33 0.12 23.21
C ALA A 580 -7.03 0.93 23.28
N MET A 581 -6.73 1.42 24.48
CA MET A 581 -5.45 2.04 24.83
C MET A 581 -4.89 1.36 26.08
N GLN A 582 -3.62 0.97 26.04
CA GLN A 582 -2.96 0.24 27.11
C GLN A 582 -1.55 0.78 27.37
N HIS A 583 -1.24 1.07 28.63
CA HIS A 583 0.12 1.42 29.02
C HIS A 583 1.01 0.18 29.04
N THR A 584 2.20 0.31 28.45
CA THR A 584 3.25 -0.70 28.37
C THR A 584 4.59 -0.06 28.75
N ASP A 585 5.63 -0.86 28.98
CA ASP A 585 6.99 -0.36 29.24
C ASP A 585 7.54 0.48 28.08
N ALA A 586 7.05 0.25 26.86
CA ALA A 586 7.44 0.98 25.66
C ALA A 586 6.63 2.28 25.42
N GLY A 587 5.61 2.55 26.25
CA GLY A 587 4.71 3.70 26.11
C GLY A 587 3.23 3.33 26.04
N LEU A 588 2.40 4.20 25.46
CA LEU A 588 0.96 3.96 25.28
C LEU A 588 0.70 3.20 23.97
N GLN A 589 0.27 1.96 24.06
CA GLN A 589 -0.16 1.16 22.92
C GLN A 589 -1.62 1.50 22.59
N VAL A 590 -1.87 1.90 21.34
CA VAL A 590 -3.21 2.19 20.83
C VAL A 590 -3.57 1.13 19.79
N THR A 591 -4.70 0.46 20.03
CA THR A 591 -5.23 -0.59 19.15
C THR A 591 -6.42 -0.05 18.36
N PHE A 592 -6.39 -0.25 17.05
CA PHE A 592 -7.42 0.18 16.10
C PHE A 592 -8.20 -1.02 15.55
N ASN A 593 -9.37 -0.75 14.98
CA ASN A 593 -10.14 -1.75 14.23
C ASN A 593 -9.40 -2.31 13.00
N ARG A 594 -8.43 -1.57 12.45
CA ARG A 594 -7.52 -2.00 11.39
C ARG A 594 -6.11 -2.09 11.98
N SER A 595 -5.62 -3.30 12.16
CA SER A 595 -4.39 -3.60 12.91
C SER A 595 -3.12 -2.94 12.38
N PHE A 596 -3.05 -2.59 11.09
CA PHE A 596 -1.89 -1.89 10.52
C PHE A 596 -1.79 -0.42 10.95
N LEU A 597 -2.83 0.14 11.56
CA LEU A 597 -2.82 1.46 12.18
C LEU A 597 -2.41 1.40 13.66
N ASN A 598 -2.18 0.21 14.20
CA ASN A 598 -1.75 0.08 15.59
C ASN A 598 -0.41 0.79 15.80
N HIS A 599 -0.35 1.63 16.82
CA HIS A 599 0.81 2.45 17.12
C HIS A 599 1.15 2.40 18.60
N THR A 600 2.45 2.49 18.90
CA THR A 600 2.95 2.72 20.26
C THR A 600 3.47 4.15 20.33
N PHE A 601 2.90 4.94 21.23
CA PHE A 601 3.26 6.32 21.47
C PHE A 601 4.24 6.37 22.63
N SER A 602 5.39 7.03 22.42
CA SER A 602 6.43 7.23 23.43
C SER A 602 6.62 8.71 23.82
N ASN A 603 6.05 9.64 23.07
CA ASN A 603 6.11 11.07 23.37
C ASN A 603 5.14 11.42 24.51
N ALA A 604 5.63 12.10 25.55
CA ALA A 604 4.85 12.43 26.74
C ALA A 604 3.65 13.33 26.46
N ASP A 605 3.78 14.31 25.56
CA ASP A 605 2.71 15.25 25.21
C ASP A 605 1.61 14.54 24.40
N GLU A 606 1.99 13.67 23.46
CA GLU A 606 1.05 12.82 22.72
C GLU A 606 0.26 11.93 23.70
N ILE A 607 0.96 11.24 24.62
CA ILE A 607 0.33 10.36 25.61
C ILE A 607 -0.61 11.14 26.52
N ALA A 608 -0.21 12.31 27.01
CA ALA A 608 -1.03 13.13 27.89
C ALA A 608 -2.34 13.56 27.22
N ILE A 609 -2.30 13.95 25.95
CA ILE A 609 -3.49 14.30 25.17
C ILE A 609 -4.42 13.09 25.01
N LEU A 610 -3.85 11.91 24.68
CA LEU A 610 -4.64 10.70 24.47
C LEU A 610 -5.32 10.20 25.74
N VAL A 611 -4.62 10.24 26.88
CA VAL A 611 -5.19 9.88 28.19
C VAL A 611 -6.34 10.81 28.58
N GLN A 612 -6.24 12.12 28.27
CA GLN A 612 -7.36 13.05 28.50
C GLN A 612 -8.54 12.75 27.57
N LEU A 613 -8.27 12.46 26.29
CA LEU A 613 -9.28 12.14 25.28
C LEU A 613 -10.02 10.82 25.55
N ASP A 614 -9.39 9.87 26.25
CA ASP A 614 -10.02 8.63 26.70
C ASP A 614 -11.18 8.88 27.67
N GLN A 615 -11.12 9.98 28.42
CA GLN A 615 -12.11 10.34 29.44
C GLN A 615 -13.20 11.26 28.88
N SER A 616 -12.83 12.22 28.04
CA SER A 616 -13.76 13.21 27.48
C SER A 616 -13.15 13.95 26.28
N ASN A 617 -13.99 14.57 25.45
CA ASN A 617 -13.52 15.52 24.45
C ASN A 617 -12.79 16.69 25.11
N ILE A 618 -11.72 17.17 24.48
CA ILE A 618 -10.94 18.29 25.00
C ILE A 618 -11.01 19.51 24.07
N ALA A 619 -11.07 20.70 24.63
CA ALA A 619 -10.87 21.92 23.87
C ALA A 619 -9.39 22.06 23.49
N LEU A 620 -9.12 22.41 22.23
CA LEU A 620 -7.77 22.63 21.74
C LEU A 620 -7.19 23.90 22.37
N THR A 621 -6.03 23.76 23.00
CA THR A 621 -5.26 24.87 23.59
C THR A 621 -3.92 25.00 22.87
N ALA A 622 -3.20 26.10 23.12
CA ALA A 622 -1.87 26.33 22.54
C ALA A 622 -0.87 25.21 22.89
N SER A 623 -0.98 24.60 24.07
CA SER A 623 -0.11 23.48 24.50
C SER A 623 -0.35 22.21 23.69
N HIS A 624 -1.53 22.02 23.11
CA HIS A 624 -1.85 20.84 22.29
C HIS A 624 -1.37 20.97 20.84
N LEU A 625 -1.13 22.20 20.36
CA LEU A 625 -0.85 22.46 18.94
C LEU A 625 0.43 21.76 18.45
N ALA A 626 1.44 21.61 19.31
CA ALA A 626 2.70 20.98 18.91
C ALA A 626 2.55 19.48 18.57
N ALA A 627 1.72 18.74 19.33
CA ALA A 627 1.51 17.32 19.13
C ALA A 627 0.36 17.00 18.16
N LEU A 628 -0.57 17.94 17.94
CA LEU A 628 -1.77 17.72 17.14
C LEU A 628 -1.50 17.22 15.71
N PRO A 629 -0.57 17.78 14.92
CA PRO A 629 -0.31 17.30 13.56
C PRO A 629 0.07 15.82 13.54
N THR A 630 0.93 15.38 14.46
CA THR A 630 1.34 13.98 14.55
C THR A 630 0.20 13.06 15.01
N LEU A 631 -0.63 13.50 15.95
CA LEU A 631 -1.82 12.76 16.38
C LEU A 631 -2.86 12.62 15.26
N LEU A 632 -3.06 13.67 14.46
CA LEU A 632 -3.89 13.63 13.26
C LEU A 632 -3.28 12.69 12.21
N GLN A 633 -1.97 12.78 11.94
CA GLN A 633 -1.21 11.91 11.03
C GLN A 633 -1.40 10.43 11.38
N LYS A 634 -1.26 10.10 12.67
CA LYS A 634 -1.48 8.75 13.23
C LYS A 634 -2.96 8.36 13.37
N ARG A 635 -3.90 9.23 12.96
CA ARG A 635 -5.36 8.98 12.94
C ARG A 635 -5.98 8.61 14.29
N VAL A 636 -5.31 8.96 15.38
CA VAL A 636 -5.77 8.61 16.73
C VAL A 636 -6.78 9.62 17.28
N VAL A 637 -6.74 10.87 16.77
CA VAL A 637 -7.70 11.92 17.13
C VAL A 637 -8.50 12.38 15.91
N ARG A 638 -9.68 12.93 16.16
CA ARG A 638 -10.49 13.63 15.15
C ARG A 638 -10.93 15.00 15.68
N ILE A 639 -11.20 15.89 14.74
CA ILE A 639 -11.78 17.21 15.03
C ILE A 639 -13.29 17.06 15.09
N ASN A 640 -13.92 17.59 16.14
CA ASN A 640 -15.37 17.64 16.20
C ASN A 640 -15.90 18.77 15.29
N LEU A 641 -16.26 18.38 14.07
CA LEU A 641 -16.73 19.30 13.03
C LEU A 641 -18.20 19.68 13.18
N THR A 642 -18.96 19.03 14.07
CA THR A 642 -20.37 19.38 14.30
C THR A 642 -20.49 20.76 14.95
N THR A 643 -21.51 21.52 14.54
CA THR A 643 -21.90 22.78 15.17
C THR A 643 -22.65 22.47 16.47
N SER A 644 -22.07 22.83 17.61
CA SER A 644 -22.79 22.98 18.88
C SER A 644 -23.75 24.15 18.81
#